data_AF-A0A517QE15-F1
#
_entry.id   AF-A0A517QE15-F1
#
_cell.length_a   1.000
_cell.length_b   1.000
_cell.length_c   1.000
_cell.angle_alpha   90.00
_cell.angle_beta   90.00
_cell.angle_gamma   90.00
#
_symmetry.space_group_name_H-M   'P 1'
#
loop_
_entity.id
_entity.type
_entity.pdbx_description
1 polymer ?
#
loop_
_entity_poly.entity_id
_entity_poly.type
_entity_poly.pdbx_seq_one_letter_code
_entity_poly.pdbx_strand_id
1 'polypeptide(L)'
;MNLHTTESNSNGAGTALASNVSDRAGAKNELSTREKKNRSLPGHETKPSTKAVTAEDASVETKIDETVVSDLESKLELEPVTDQERDENSSKSDSELEQFEALPPKNAEDISIDKTQENTSQSSPIPRFLPELTKDQLLGRLQKEAGALFFHDQHGNPFGWIPIAEGTQQNGCLPLGSKAFQARLMQYAEANFKISSKTKGIKIIKEVIETMKLLAFKEPEKELANRHRSHDNEITIDLGDSNWSQLTVTSDGYKTEQQSVPLFFRPKHMKALPEPMSGGDPFELFKYIQVESEEDKLLILAWVTSALNTDVPSPILTLTGTQGSAKTTMSQRLRDLTDPSKTPVLGDLERSNLFLTFQHHAVPCFENVAKFSRSEADMFCRAVTGNGVERRKLFTNSDQVLFSFRRPIIINGIDTPSTRSDFLDRCIVINCRRVKSFRPIKELDQEFQKARPRLFGALLDLLVMTLKQMAETPSSGEFRMADFAHFGRSLAAALGKSPEQFDKAYRLNIRNQDKEALDATPMTIALKVFATRHPETRPWKGSAQELLGELQSSAKSLGDSNVLSDLPKSARWLSSRLGELVTALATEGIIIDRLPRTSVSRGWKVYISKESDKERRAKMTPDELINDELEQRDLFQEADGDDAEPS
;
A
#
# COMPACT_ATOMS: atom_id res chain seq x y z
N MET A 1 -65.50 4.79 -25.22
CA MET A 1 -66.49 5.58 -24.46
C MET A 1 -65.77 6.13 -23.25
N ASN A 2 -65.20 7.33 -23.39
CA ASN A 2 -65.69 8.62 -22.84
C ASN A 2 -65.33 8.75 -21.35
N LEU A 3 -64.30 9.51 -20.97
CA LEU A 3 -64.21 10.99 -20.84
C LEU A 3 -65.11 11.57 -19.74
N HIS A 4 -64.46 12.14 -18.71
CA HIS A 4 -64.78 13.39 -17.96
C HIS A 4 -63.62 13.60 -16.95
N THR A 5 -62.77 14.63 -16.90
CA THR A 5 -62.80 16.10 -17.06
C THR A 5 -63.83 16.87 -16.21
N THR A 6 -63.30 17.57 -15.19
CA THR A 6 -63.56 18.97 -14.73
C THR A 6 -62.72 19.18 -13.44
N GLU A 7 -61.68 20.02 -13.32
CA GLU A 7 -61.50 21.48 -13.46
C GLU A 7 -62.36 22.38 -12.54
N SER A 8 -61.66 23.12 -11.65
CA SER A 8 -61.89 24.54 -11.26
C SER A 8 -60.72 24.95 -10.33
N ASN A 9 -59.66 25.66 -10.71
CA ASN A 9 -59.48 27.04 -11.19
C ASN A 9 -59.92 28.16 -10.22
N SER A 10 -58.94 28.92 -9.69
CA SER A 10 -58.99 30.39 -9.60
C SER A 10 -57.60 31.02 -9.30
N ASN A 11 -57.02 31.66 -10.32
CA ASN A 11 -56.43 33.02 -10.41
C ASN A 11 -55.67 33.62 -9.21
N GLY A 12 -54.56 34.35 -9.36
CA GLY A 12 -53.91 34.93 -10.53
C GLY A 12 -53.11 36.20 -10.15
N ALA A 13 -52.15 36.58 -11.00
CA ALA A 13 -51.30 37.78 -11.03
C ALA A 13 -50.16 37.87 -9.97
N GLY A 14 -48.88 38.10 -10.30
CA GLY A 14 -48.22 38.50 -11.55
C GLY A 14 -47.39 39.77 -11.32
N THR A 15 -46.07 39.70 -11.41
CA THR A 15 -45.20 40.74 -12.03
C THR A 15 -43.75 40.25 -12.15
N ALA A 16 -43.21 40.48 -13.35
CA ALA A 16 -41.84 40.22 -13.77
C ALA A 16 -40.89 41.35 -13.36
N LEU A 17 -39.58 41.07 -13.33
CA LEU A 17 -38.55 42.03 -13.73
C LEU A 17 -37.28 41.27 -14.18
N ALA A 18 -36.86 41.58 -15.39
CA ALA A 18 -35.71 41.03 -16.09
C ALA A 18 -34.51 42.00 -16.03
N SER A 19 -33.37 41.47 -16.48
CA SER A 19 -32.18 42.14 -17.00
C SER A 19 -31.23 42.85 -16.02
N ASN A 20 -29.97 42.39 -15.98
CA ASN A 20 -28.91 43.12 -16.68
C ASN A 20 -27.62 42.30 -16.86
N VAL A 21 -27.23 42.21 -18.13
CA VAL A 21 -25.88 41.98 -18.63
C VAL A 21 -25.15 43.32 -18.59
N SER A 22 -23.87 43.35 -18.21
CA SER A 22 -22.95 44.37 -18.73
C SER A 22 -21.50 43.94 -18.65
N ASP A 23 -20.89 43.85 -19.83
CA ASP A 23 -19.46 44.00 -20.10
C ASP A 23 -18.85 45.22 -19.41
N ARG A 24 -17.54 45.13 -19.07
CA ARG A 24 -16.63 46.27 -19.24
C ARG A 24 -15.17 45.86 -19.30
N ALA A 25 -14.58 46.07 -20.48
CA ALA A 25 -13.14 46.22 -20.68
C ALA A 25 -12.78 47.72 -20.74
N GLY A 26 -11.59 48.05 -20.22
CA GLY A 26 -10.73 49.14 -20.72
C GLY A 26 -10.83 50.53 -20.08
N ALA A 27 -9.77 50.93 -19.36
CA ALA A 27 -9.05 52.23 -19.42
C ALA A 27 -8.04 52.28 -18.25
N LYS A 28 -6.73 52.15 -18.49
CA LYS A 28 -5.77 53.25 -18.75
C LYS A 28 -5.88 54.42 -17.78
N ASN A 29 -4.88 54.57 -16.90
CA ASN A 29 -4.25 55.87 -16.66
C ASN A 29 -2.76 55.70 -16.31
N GLU A 30 -1.93 56.36 -17.12
CA GLU A 30 -0.49 56.58 -16.95
C GLU A 30 -0.23 57.86 -16.15
N LEU A 31 1.06 58.07 -15.84
CA LEU A 31 1.78 59.30 -15.43
C LEU A 31 1.77 59.62 -13.92
N SER A 32 2.89 59.92 -13.25
CA SER A 32 4.17 60.45 -13.74
C SER A 32 5.34 60.20 -12.78
N THR A 33 6.48 59.81 -13.36
CA THR A 33 7.87 60.29 -13.17
C THR A 33 8.29 61.00 -11.88
N ARG A 34 9.40 60.53 -11.28
CA ARG A 34 10.60 61.37 -11.10
C ARG A 34 11.89 60.56 -10.88
N GLU A 35 12.81 60.74 -11.82
CA GLU A 35 14.23 60.39 -11.76
C GLU A 35 14.98 61.20 -10.69
N LYS A 36 16.08 60.63 -10.14
CA LYS A 36 17.42 61.26 -10.15
C LYS A 36 18.54 60.37 -9.58
N LYS A 37 19.45 59.99 -10.49
CA LYS A 37 20.94 60.10 -10.46
C LYS A 37 21.78 59.48 -9.31
N ASN A 38 22.52 58.43 -9.70
CA ASN A 38 23.99 58.28 -9.72
C ASN A 38 24.90 58.99 -8.69
N ARG A 39 25.69 58.16 -7.99
CA ARG A 39 27.16 58.24 -7.65
C ARG A 39 27.39 57.27 -6.46
N SER A 40 28.46 56.48 -6.28
CA SER A 40 29.75 56.24 -6.93
C SER A 40 30.44 55.07 -6.18
N LEU A 41 31.23 54.25 -6.87
CA LEU A 41 32.22 53.24 -6.38
C LEU A 41 33.28 53.86 -5.42
N PRO A 42 34.09 53.11 -4.62
CA PRO A 42 34.91 51.92 -4.96
C PRO A 42 34.77 50.75 -3.95
N GLY A 43 35.18 49.49 -4.16
CA GLY A 43 36.32 48.91 -4.85
C GLY A 43 37.36 48.43 -3.81
N HIS A 44 37.39 47.12 -3.49
CA HIS A 44 38.62 46.38 -3.14
C HIS A 44 38.39 44.86 -3.02
N GLU A 45 39.12 44.11 -3.83
CA GLU A 45 39.39 42.67 -3.72
C GLU A 45 40.34 42.37 -2.53
N THR A 46 40.27 41.17 -1.95
CA THR A 46 41.40 40.19 -1.90
C THR A 46 41.12 38.93 -1.04
N LYS A 47 41.28 37.77 -1.70
CA LYS A 47 41.86 36.45 -1.33
C LYS A 47 41.54 35.70 -0.01
N PRO A 48 41.57 34.34 -0.05
CA PRO A 48 41.34 33.46 1.09
C PRO A 48 42.63 33.16 1.88
N SER A 49 42.53 32.99 3.20
CA SER A 49 43.66 32.57 4.05
C SER A 49 43.49 31.15 4.57
N THR A 50 44.44 30.30 4.22
CA THR A 50 44.84 29.09 4.92
C THR A 50 45.43 29.42 6.29
N LYS A 51 45.21 28.56 7.29
CA LYS A 51 46.19 28.29 8.37
C LYS A 51 45.91 26.94 9.03
N ALA A 52 46.96 26.12 9.05
CA ALA A 52 47.09 24.85 9.76
C ALA A 52 47.57 25.10 11.21
N VAL A 53 47.17 24.22 12.14
CA VAL A 53 47.78 24.01 13.47
C VAL A 53 47.51 22.53 13.86
N THR A 54 48.45 21.63 13.51
CA THR A 54 49.29 20.79 14.40
C THR A 54 48.58 19.75 15.27
N ALA A 55 48.94 18.49 15.03
CA ALA A 55 48.74 17.33 15.89
C ALA A 55 50.00 17.08 16.74
N GLU A 56 49.83 16.72 18.01
CA GLU A 56 50.75 15.86 18.77
C GLU A 56 50.09 15.39 20.09
N ASP A 57 50.01 14.05 20.21
CA ASP A 57 50.15 13.17 21.37
C ASP A 57 49.61 13.53 22.77
N ALA A 58 48.79 12.62 23.33
CA ALA A 58 49.24 11.67 24.36
C ALA A 58 48.11 10.73 24.82
N SER A 59 48.42 9.44 24.79
CA SER A 59 47.74 8.28 25.35
C SER A 59 47.60 8.31 26.87
N VAL A 60 46.51 7.75 27.44
CA VAL A 60 46.52 6.89 28.64
C VAL A 60 45.32 5.94 28.62
N GLU A 61 45.63 4.66 28.74
CA GLU A 61 44.75 3.50 28.87
C GLU A 61 43.84 3.56 30.11
N THR A 62 42.65 2.94 30.02
CA THR A 62 42.02 2.30 31.20
C THR A 62 41.24 1.05 30.80
N LYS A 63 41.89 -0.08 31.07
CA LYS A 63 41.37 -1.40 31.48
C LYS A 63 39.88 -1.69 31.24
N ILE A 64 39.61 -2.65 30.37
CA ILE A 64 38.47 -3.55 30.52
C ILE A 64 39.04 -4.88 31.01
N ASP A 65 38.76 -5.18 32.27
CA ASP A 65 39.03 -6.44 32.92
C ASP A 65 37.92 -7.43 32.56
N GLU A 66 38.35 -8.63 32.17
CA GLU A 66 37.54 -9.76 31.77
C GLU A 66 36.76 -10.27 32.98
N THR A 67 35.43 -10.35 32.91
CA THR A 67 34.68 -11.48 33.52
C THR A 67 33.18 -11.45 33.21
N VAL A 68 32.72 -12.57 32.66
CA VAL A 68 31.35 -13.10 32.68
C VAL A 68 30.31 -12.37 31.82
N VAL A 69 30.38 -12.63 30.51
CA VAL A 69 29.17 -13.01 29.77
C VAL A 69 29.42 -14.42 29.23
N SER A 70 29.01 -15.39 30.05
CA SER A 70 28.82 -16.78 29.66
C SER A 70 27.59 -16.87 28.76
N ASP A 71 27.76 -16.54 27.48
CA ASP A 71 26.80 -16.94 26.46
C ASP A 71 27.12 -18.38 26.05
N LEU A 72 26.20 -19.25 26.49
CA LEU A 72 25.96 -20.60 26.01
C LEU A 72 25.57 -20.55 24.52
N GLU A 73 26.53 -20.26 23.65
CA GLU A 73 26.55 -20.88 22.33
C GLU A 73 27.03 -22.32 22.51
N SER A 74 26.07 -23.21 22.76
CA SER A 74 26.21 -24.65 22.50
C SER A 74 26.13 -24.92 20.99
N LYS A 75 27.11 -24.41 20.26
CA LYS A 75 27.46 -24.87 18.93
C LYS A 75 28.88 -25.42 18.98
N LEU A 76 28.96 -26.75 18.95
CA LEU A 76 30.20 -27.47 18.81
C LEU A 76 30.93 -27.04 17.53
N GLU A 77 32.13 -26.49 17.79
CA GLU A 77 33.43 -26.85 17.24
C GLU A 77 33.58 -26.96 15.71
N LEU A 78 34.35 -26.01 15.15
CA LEU A 78 35.31 -26.28 14.08
C LEU A 78 36.52 -25.35 14.26
N GLU A 79 37.71 -25.97 14.31
CA GLU A 79 38.97 -25.66 13.61
C GLU A 79 40.20 -26.09 14.45
N PRO A 80 41.38 -26.39 13.87
CA PRO A 80 41.69 -26.99 12.56
C PRO A 80 42.76 -28.12 12.70
N VAL A 81 43.28 -28.63 11.57
CA VAL A 81 44.68 -29.05 11.29
C VAL A 81 44.82 -30.43 10.60
N THR A 82 45.29 -30.30 9.35
CA THR A 82 46.13 -31.17 8.48
C THR A 82 45.63 -32.51 7.95
N ASP A 83 45.50 -32.53 6.62
CA ASP A 83 46.12 -33.46 5.68
C ASP A 83 46.42 -34.86 6.20
N GLN A 84 45.42 -35.75 6.10
CA GLN A 84 45.61 -37.10 5.57
C GLN A 84 44.24 -37.77 5.33
N GLU A 85 44.14 -38.45 4.17
CA GLU A 85 43.19 -39.52 3.83
C GLU A 85 41.76 -39.12 3.35
N ARG A 86 41.70 -38.86 2.04
CA ARG A 86 40.69 -39.34 1.06
C ARG A 86 40.50 -40.86 1.18
N ASP A 87 39.44 -41.53 0.74
CA ASP A 87 38.18 -41.27 0.03
C ASP A 87 37.47 -42.63 0.12
N GLU A 88 36.17 -42.72 0.42
CA GLU A 88 35.37 -43.85 -0.08
C GLU A 88 33.87 -43.55 -0.14
N ASN A 89 33.33 -43.81 -1.33
CA ASN A 89 31.92 -43.87 -1.75
C ASN A 89 31.11 -42.59 -2.01
N SER A 90 31.33 -42.02 -3.20
CA SER A 90 30.25 -42.06 -4.19
C SER A 90 30.80 -42.33 -5.60
N SER A 91 30.69 -43.59 -6.01
CA SER A 91 31.00 -44.09 -7.35
C SER A 91 29.82 -43.90 -8.30
N LYS A 92 30.10 -43.26 -9.45
CA LYS A 92 29.51 -43.37 -10.80
C LYS A 92 30.05 -42.20 -11.63
N SER A 93 31.37 -42.07 -11.78
CA SER A 93 32.27 -42.74 -12.75
C SER A 93 32.21 -42.15 -14.15
N ASP A 94 33.18 -41.26 -14.37
CA ASP A 94 33.61 -40.62 -15.60
C ASP A 94 34.29 -41.57 -16.60
N SER A 95 34.39 -41.07 -17.83
CA SER A 95 35.38 -41.35 -18.88
C SER A 95 36.83 -41.14 -18.36
N GLU A 96 37.91 -41.83 -18.76
CA GLU A 96 38.49 -42.03 -20.09
C GLU A 96 39.69 -43.04 -20.04
N LEU A 97 39.90 -43.75 -21.16
CA LEU A 97 41.18 -44.11 -21.84
C LEU A 97 42.37 -44.78 -21.11
N GLU A 98 42.73 -45.98 -21.60
CA GLU A 98 44.13 -46.42 -21.80
C GLU A 98 44.26 -47.23 -23.11
N GLN A 99 45.45 -47.19 -23.73
CA GLN A 99 45.85 -47.78 -25.02
C GLN A 99 46.28 -49.25 -24.89
N PHE A 100 46.14 -50.08 -25.95
CA PHE A 100 47.18 -51.04 -26.39
C PHE A 100 46.97 -51.54 -27.85
N GLU A 101 48.06 -51.44 -28.62
CA GLU A 101 48.55 -52.25 -29.77
C GLU A 101 47.92 -52.27 -31.17
N ALA A 102 48.83 -52.42 -32.15
CA ALA A 102 48.74 -52.06 -33.57
C ALA A 102 48.99 -53.26 -34.52
N LEU A 103 48.53 -53.11 -35.79
CA LEU A 103 49.12 -53.52 -37.10
C LEU A 103 48.02 -53.93 -38.12
N PRO A 104 48.23 -53.86 -39.46
CA PRO A 104 48.78 -52.80 -40.32
C PRO A 104 47.83 -52.45 -41.52
N PRO A 105 48.16 -51.50 -42.43
CA PRO A 105 47.24 -51.03 -43.48
C PRO A 105 47.49 -51.70 -44.86
N LYS A 106 46.45 -51.78 -45.71
CA LYS A 106 46.59 -52.00 -47.16
C LYS A 106 45.54 -51.26 -48.01
N ASN A 107 46.09 -50.36 -48.83
CA ASN A 107 45.85 -50.05 -50.25
C ASN A 107 44.52 -49.47 -50.78
N ALA A 108 44.75 -48.47 -51.64
CA ALA A 108 43.85 -47.75 -52.53
C ALA A 108 43.47 -48.55 -53.78
N GLU A 109 42.34 -48.19 -54.41
CA GLU A 109 42.18 -47.73 -55.80
C GLU A 109 40.75 -47.93 -56.32
N ASP A 110 40.27 -46.91 -57.05
CA ASP A 110 39.27 -46.83 -58.13
C ASP A 110 38.02 -47.73 -58.14
N ILE A 111 36.85 -47.10 -58.39
CA ILE A 111 35.98 -47.45 -59.52
C ILE A 111 35.10 -46.24 -59.89
N SER A 112 35.12 -45.97 -61.19
CA SER A 112 34.41 -45.00 -62.00
C SER A 112 32.87 -45.09 -61.93
N ILE A 113 32.19 -43.94 -62.05
CA ILE A 113 30.76 -43.88 -62.39
C ILE A 113 30.61 -43.27 -63.78
N ASP A 114 30.10 -44.12 -64.68
CA ASP A 114 29.79 -43.83 -66.07
C ASP A 114 28.48 -43.04 -66.20
N LYS A 115 28.42 -42.21 -67.25
CA LYS A 115 27.29 -41.37 -67.62
C LYS A 115 26.26 -42.20 -68.38
N THR A 116 24.99 -42.16 -67.97
CA THR A 116 23.87 -42.34 -68.90
C THR A 116 22.70 -41.41 -68.55
N GLN A 117 22.34 -40.62 -69.57
CA GLN A 117 21.05 -39.96 -69.80
C GLN A 117 19.90 -40.99 -69.64
N GLU A 118 18.64 -40.69 -69.37
CA GLU A 118 17.82 -39.50 -69.61
C GLU A 118 16.47 -39.69 -68.86
N ASN A 119 15.74 -38.57 -68.71
CA ASN A 119 14.28 -38.44 -68.81
C ASN A 119 13.38 -38.20 -67.58
N THR A 120 13.03 -36.91 -67.46
CA THR A 120 11.70 -36.31 -67.21
C THR A 120 10.81 -36.81 -66.07
N SER A 121 10.65 -35.94 -65.06
CA SER A 121 9.33 -35.63 -64.49
C SER A 121 9.37 -34.31 -63.69
N GLN A 122 8.79 -33.29 -64.31
CA GLN A 122 8.11 -32.10 -63.74
C GLN A 122 8.57 -31.60 -62.36
N SER A 123 9.40 -30.56 -62.36
CA SER A 123 9.52 -29.66 -61.21
C SER A 123 8.30 -28.74 -61.16
N SER A 124 7.46 -28.95 -60.14
CA SER A 124 6.56 -27.88 -59.69
C SER A 124 7.42 -26.71 -59.19
N PRO A 125 7.08 -25.44 -59.47
CA PRO A 125 7.87 -24.33 -58.98
C PRO A 125 7.81 -24.32 -57.46
N ILE A 126 9.00 -24.38 -56.83
CA ILE A 126 9.20 -24.03 -55.43
C ILE A 126 8.46 -22.71 -55.19
N PRO A 127 7.59 -22.59 -54.16
CA PRO A 127 6.89 -21.35 -53.91
C PRO A 127 7.93 -20.23 -53.76
N ARG A 128 7.87 -19.24 -54.65
CA ARG A 128 8.64 -17.99 -54.53
C ARG A 128 8.48 -17.50 -53.09
N PHE A 129 9.59 -17.36 -52.37
CA PHE A 129 9.60 -16.57 -51.14
C PHE A 129 8.92 -15.24 -51.48
N LEU A 130 7.80 -14.95 -50.82
CA LEU A 130 7.18 -13.63 -50.90
C LEU A 130 8.28 -12.61 -50.58
N PRO A 131 8.40 -11.49 -51.33
CA PRO A 131 9.37 -10.46 -50.99
C PRO A 131 9.18 -10.10 -49.51
N GLU A 132 10.27 -10.19 -48.73
CA GLU A 132 10.24 -9.89 -47.29
C GLU A 132 9.65 -8.49 -47.10
N LEU A 133 8.64 -8.38 -46.24
CA LEU A 133 7.91 -7.13 -45.99
C LEU A 133 8.89 -6.02 -45.61
N THR A 134 8.76 -4.85 -46.24
CA THR A 134 9.45 -3.65 -45.78
C THR A 134 8.91 -3.25 -44.40
N LYS A 135 9.68 -2.42 -43.69
CA LYS A 135 9.26 -1.79 -42.43
C LYS A 135 7.87 -1.15 -42.53
N ASP A 136 7.61 -0.35 -43.57
CA ASP A 136 6.34 0.37 -43.74
C ASP A 136 5.19 -0.59 -44.08
N GLN A 137 5.48 -1.64 -44.86
CA GLN A 137 4.50 -2.69 -45.13
C GLN A 137 4.14 -3.46 -43.85
N LEU A 138 5.13 -3.84 -43.04
CA LEU A 138 4.88 -4.53 -41.77
C LEU A 138 4.06 -3.66 -40.81
N LEU A 139 4.43 -2.39 -40.65
CA LEU A 139 3.69 -1.45 -39.81
C LEU A 139 2.23 -1.29 -40.27
N GLY A 140 2.01 -1.11 -41.57
CA GLY A 140 0.66 -0.99 -42.14
C GLY A 140 -0.19 -2.25 -41.94
N ARG A 141 0.42 -3.44 -42.06
CA ARG A 141 -0.28 -4.73 -41.81
C ARG A 141 -0.59 -4.92 -40.32
N LEU A 142 0.32 -4.55 -39.42
CA LEU A 142 0.05 -4.60 -37.98
C LEU A 142 -1.15 -3.75 -37.59
N GLN A 143 -1.27 -2.53 -38.13
CA GLN A 143 -2.43 -1.67 -37.81
C GLN A 143 -3.72 -2.20 -38.44
N LYS A 144 -3.70 -2.58 -39.72
CA LYS A 144 -4.93 -2.92 -40.48
C LYS A 144 -5.41 -4.36 -40.28
N GLU A 145 -4.49 -5.32 -40.24
CA GLU A 145 -4.82 -6.74 -40.17
C GLU A 145 -4.80 -7.26 -38.74
N ALA A 146 -3.87 -6.77 -37.90
CA ALA A 146 -3.75 -7.23 -36.51
C ALA A 146 -4.53 -6.37 -35.51
N GLY A 147 -4.99 -5.17 -35.88
CA GLY A 147 -5.57 -4.22 -34.94
C GLY A 147 -4.57 -3.74 -33.88
N ALA A 148 -3.27 -3.72 -34.20
CA ALA A 148 -2.25 -3.28 -33.27
C ALA A 148 -2.38 -1.78 -32.98
N LEU A 149 -2.31 -1.42 -31.70
CA LEU A 149 -2.33 -0.04 -31.23
C LEU A 149 -0.95 0.33 -30.69
N PHE A 150 -0.59 1.60 -30.80
CA PHE A 150 0.55 2.17 -30.09
C PHE A 150 0.16 3.56 -29.63
N PHE A 151 0.56 3.92 -28.42
CA PHE A 151 0.10 5.14 -27.74
C PHE A 151 1.09 5.47 -26.63
N HIS A 152 0.95 6.64 -26.00
CA HIS A 152 1.68 6.94 -24.77
C HIS A 152 0.75 6.93 -23.57
N ASP A 153 1.29 6.50 -22.42
CA ASP A 153 0.57 6.54 -21.15
C ASP A 153 0.51 7.97 -20.57
N GLN A 154 -0.17 8.11 -19.43
CA GLN A 154 -0.28 9.34 -18.64
C GLN A 154 1.05 9.85 -18.06
N HIS A 155 2.16 9.15 -18.32
CA HIS A 155 3.51 9.50 -17.88
C HIS A 155 4.46 9.72 -19.07
N GLY A 156 3.92 9.75 -20.30
CA GLY A 156 4.70 9.92 -21.54
C GLY A 156 5.54 8.71 -21.93
N ASN A 157 5.23 7.51 -21.40
CA ASN A 157 5.90 6.27 -21.80
C ASN A 157 5.18 5.64 -23.00
N PRO A 158 5.89 5.24 -24.06
CA PRO A 158 5.28 4.62 -25.23
C PRO A 158 4.96 3.13 -25.01
N PHE A 159 3.70 2.75 -25.28
CA PHE A 159 3.15 1.40 -25.18
C PHE A 159 2.64 0.88 -26.52
N GLY A 160 2.68 -0.45 -26.67
CA GLY A 160 2.15 -1.16 -27.80
C GLY A 160 1.16 -2.22 -27.35
N TRP A 161 0.05 -2.32 -28.07
CA TRP A 161 -0.95 -3.37 -27.91
C TRP A 161 -1.03 -4.21 -29.18
N ILE A 162 -0.89 -5.53 -29.04
CA ILE A 162 -1.10 -6.48 -30.14
C ILE A 162 -2.19 -7.44 -29.66
N PRO A 163 -3.40 -7.41 -30.26
CA PRO A 163 -4.47 -8.32 -29.92
C PRO A 163 -4.00 -9.77 -29.89
N ILE A 164 -4.52 -10.53 -28.93
CA ILE A 164 -4.19 -11.95 -28.80
C ILE A 164 -4.89 -12.69 -29.94
N ALA A 165 -4.11 -13.34 -30.81
CA ALA A 165 -4.67 -14.23 -31.82
C ALA A 165 -5.11 -15.54 -31.15
N GLU A 166 -6.21 -16.13 -31.60
CA GLU A 166 -6.70 -17.43 -31.11
C GLU A 166 -5.56 -18.47 -31.12
N GLY A 167 -5.41 -19.19 -30.00
CA GLY A 167 -4.38 -20.23 -29.85
C GLY A 167 -2.97 -19.73 -29.55
N THR A 168 -2.74 -18.41 -29.45
CA THR A 168 -1.45 -17.86 -29.00
C THR A 168 -1.51 -17.44 -27.53
N GLN A 169 -0.52 -17.84 -26.72
CA GLN A 169 -0.33 -17.22 -25.41
C GLN A 169 0.46 -15.90 -25.56
N GLN A 170 0.07 -14.91 -24.74
CA GLN A 170 0.88 -13.82 -24.20
C GLN A 170 0.69 -12.38 -24.75
N ASN A 171 0.44 -11.50 -23.78
CA ASN A 171 0.66 -10.04 -23.66
C ASN A 171 -0.07 -9.10 -24.64
N GLY A 172 -1.23 -8.61 -24.17
CA GLY A 172 -2.01 -7.53 -24.75
C GLY A 172 -1.30 -6.18 -24.74
N CYS A 173 -0.82 -5.65 -23.60
CA CYS A 173 -0.18 -4.32 -23.49
C CYS A 173 1.26 -4.38 -22.96
N LEU A 174 2.25 -3.83 -23.67
CA LEU A 174 3.65 -3.79 -23.22
C LEU A 174 4.37 -2.48 -23.61
N PRO A 175 5.38 -2.03 -22.83
CA PRO A 175 6.19 -0.89 -23.23
C PRO A 175 6.92 -1.17 -24.55
N LEU A 176 6.86 -0.26 -25.52
CA LEU A 176 7.46 -0.43 -26.84
C LEU A 176 8.98 -0.62 -26.78
N GLY A 177 9.64 -0.05 -25.77
CA GLY A 177 11.09 -0.23 -25.55
C GLY A 177 11.49 -1.55 -24.89
N SER A 178 10.54 -2.39 -24.48
CA SER A 178 10.85 -3.60 -23.72
C SER A 178 11.29 -4.77 -24.62
N LYS A 179 12.22 -5.58 -24.12
CA LYS A 179 12.58 -6.88 -24.75
C LYS A 179 11.37 -7.79 -24.90
N ALA A 180 10.41 -7.70 -23.98
CA ALA A 180 9.16 -8.46 -24.03
C ALA A 180 8.30 -8.07 -25.25
N PHE A 181 8.14 -6.77 -25.52
CA PHE A 181 7.42 -6.31 -26.70
C PHE A 181 8.14 -6.71 -27.98
N GLN A 182 9.47 -6.57 -28.03
CA GLN A 182 10.27 -6.99 -29.19
C GLN A 182 10.08 -8.49 -29.49
N ALA A 183 10.17 -9.34 -28.46
CA ALA A 183 9.98 -10.78 -28.61
C ALA A 183 8.55 -11.11 -29.08
N ARG A 184 7.53 -10.44 -28.51
CA ARG A 184 6.13 -10.64 -28.88
C ARG A 184 5.85 -10.23 -30.33
N LEU A 185 6.35 -9.06 -30.73
CA LEU A 185 6.18 -8.57 -32.10
C LEU A 185 6.86 -9.49 -33.11
N MET A 186 8.05 -10.03 -32.77
CA MET A 186 8.72 -11.04 -33.59
C MET A 186 7.87 -12.30 -33.74
N GLN A 187 7.39 -12.88 -32.64
CA GLN A 187 6.56 -14.09 -32.68
C GLN A 187 5.27 -13.87 -33.49
N TYR A 188 4.64 -12.71 -33.34
CA TYR A 188 3.45 -12.37 -34.12
C TYR A 188 3.76 -12.26 -35.62
N ALA A 189 4.85 -11.57 -35.96
CA ALA A 189 5.26 -11.39 -37.35
C ALA A 189 5.73 -12.69 -38.02
N GLU A 190 6.36 -13.60 -37.26
CA GLU A 190 6.69 -14.95 -37.71
C GLU A 190 5.42 -15.73 -38.05
N ALA A 191 4.47 -15.77 -37.12
CA ALA A 191 3.25 -16.56 -37.26
C ALA A 191 2.33 -16.05 -38.38
N ASN A 192 2.19 -14.73 -38.54
CA ASN A 192 1.17 -14.15 -39.41
C ASN A 192 1.74 -13.56 -40.72
N PHE A 193 3.00 -13.14 -40.71
CA PHE A 193 3.60 -12.35 -41.80
C PHE A 193 4.84 -12.98 -42.42
N LYS A 194 5.24 -14.19 -41.97
CA LYS A 194 6.39 -14.95 -42.49
C LYS A 194 7.73 -14.20 -42.40
N ILE A 195 7.88 -13.30 -41.44
CA ILE A 195 9.16 -12.62 -41.17
C ILE A 195 10.06 -13.59 -40.40
N SER A 196 11.31 -13.78 -40.83
CA SER A 196 12.23 -14.68 -40.13
C SER A 196 12.86 -14.03 -38.89
N SER A 197 13.05 -14.77 -37.79
CA SER A 197 13.87 -14.36 -36.64
C SER A 197 15.39 -14.28 -36.90
N LYS A 198 15.82 -14.26 -38.18
CA LYS A 198 17.21 -14.05 -38.56
C LYS A 198 17.58 -12.56 -38.49
N THR A 199 18.86 -12.25 -38.65
CA THR A 199 19.43 -10.88 -38.51
C THR A 199 18.65 -9.81 -39.25
N LYS A 200 18.18 -10.07 -40.48
CA LYS A 200 17.38 -9.11 -41.27
C LYS A 200 16.00 -8.86 -40.66
N GLY A 201 15.26 -9.90 -40.27
CA GLY A 201 13.95 -9.71 -39.62
C GLY A 201 14.06 -9.06 -38.25
N ILE A 202 15.10 -9.38 -37.47
CA ILE A 202 15.40 -8.67 -36.21
C ILE A 202 15.61 -7.17 -36.46
N LYS A 203 16.33 -6.82 -37.52
CA LYS A 203 16.55 -5.41 -37.91
C LYS A 203 15.22 -4.72 -38.27
N ILE A 204 14.37 -5.36 -39.09
CA ILE A 204 13.05 -4.82 -39.46
C ILE A 204 12.19 -4.58 -38.21
N ILE A 205 12.14 -5.56 -37.29
CA ILE A 205 11.37 -5.44 -36.04
C ILE A 205 11.83 -4.26 -35.19
N LYS A 206 13.14 -4.07 -35.04
CA LYS A 206 13.70 -2.91 -34.31
C LYS A 206 13.32 -1.59 -34.98
N GLU A 207 13.45 -1.50 -36.30
CA GLU A 207 13.09 -0.28 -37.06
C GLU A 207 11.59 0.04 -36.96
N VAL A 208 10.71 -0.97 -36.96
CA VAL A 208 9.27 -0.81 -36.74
C VAL A 208 9.00 -0.32 -35.32
N ILE A 209 9.63 -0.91 -34.30
CA ILE A 209 9.48 -0.49 -32.90
C ILE A 209 9.89 0.98 -32.71
N GLU A 210 11.03 1.40 -33.26
CA GLU A 210 11.46 2.80 -33.17
C GLU A 210 10.46 3.75 -33.84
N THR A 211 9.79 3.29 -34.91
CA THR A 211 8.76 4.09 -35.58
C THR A 211 7.47 4.13 -34.80
N MET A 212 7.05 3.01 -34.22
CA MET A 212 5.90 2.96 -33.31
C MET A 212 6.10 3.89 -32.12
N LYS A 213 7.31 3.96 -31.54
CA LYS A 213 7.61 4.90 -30.45
C LYS A 213 7.41 6.35 -30.86
N LEU A 214 7.88 6.74 -32.05
CA LEU A 214 7.71 8.11 -32.55
C LEU A 214 6.25 8.42 -32.89
N LEU A 215 5.52 7.45 -33.44
CA LEU A 215 4.10 7.63 -33.78
C LEU A 215 3.20 7.59 -32.54
N ALA A 216 3.57 6.86 -31.49
CA ALA A 216 2.82 6.80 -30.24
C ALA A 216 2.56 8.19 -29.63
N PHE A 217 3.51 9.13 -29.75
CA PHE A 217 3.35 10.52 -29.29
C PHE A 217 2.46 11.40 -30.18
N LYS A 218 2.03 10.88 -31.34
CA LYS A 218 1.04 11.54 -32.20
C LYS A 218 -0.38 11.02 -31.96
N GLU A 219 -0.49 9.85 -31.33
CA GLU A 219 -1.76 9.27 -30.93
C GLU A 219 -2.24 9.89 -29.61
N PRO A 220 -3.55 9.88 -29.33
CA PRO A 220 -4.07 10.37 -28.05
C PRO A 220 -3.47 9.61 -26.87
N GLU A 221 -3.22 10.35 -25.78
CA GLU A 221 -2.85 9.79 -24.49
C GLU A 221 -3.89 8.75 -24.04
N LYS A 222 -3.42 7.64 -23.46
CA LYS A 222 -4.29 6.65 -22.80
C LYS A 222 -3.80 6.38 -21.39
N GLU A 223 -4.66 6.67 -20.42
CA GLU A 223 -4.38 6.31 -19.04
C GLU A 223 -4.43 4.79 -18.86
N LEU A 224 -3.35 4.21 -18.34
CA LEU A 224 -3.30 2.80 -17.97
C LEU A 224 -3.49 2.65 -16.47
N ALA A 225 -4.49 1.85 -16.09
CA ALA A 225 -4.76 1.47 -14.72
C ALA A 225 -3.86 0.32 -14.26
N ASN A 226 -3.77 0.12 -12.95
CA ASN A 226 -3.11 -1.03 -12.34
C ASN A 226 -4.14 -1.86 -11.57
N ARG A 227 -4.44 -3.06 -12.08
CA ARG A 227 -5.45 -4.02 -11.58
C ARG A 227 -6.91 -3.54 -11.60
N HIS A 228 -7.20 -2.40 -11.00
CA HIS A 228 -8.57 -1.89 -10.82
C HIS A 228 -8.69 -0.53 -11.50
N ARG A 229 -9.85 -0.28 -12.10
CA ARG A 229 -10.22 0.99 -12.73
C ARG A 229 -11.68 1.26 -12.43
N SER A 230 -12.00 2.44 -11.92
CA SER A 230 -13.38 2.90 -11.74
C SER A 230 -13.63 4.12 -12.64
N HIS A 231 -14.76 4.12 -13.34
CA HIS A 231 -15.17 5.20 -14.24
C HIS A 231 -16.69 5.14 -14.44
N ASP A 232 -17.41 6.26 -14.29
CA ASP A 232 -18.86 6.36 -14.52
C ASP A 232 -19.71 5.25 -13.84
N ASN A 233 -19.45 4.98 -12.56
CA ASN A 233 -20.09 3.91 -11.76
C ASN A 233 -19.84 2.48 -12.27
N GLU A 234 -18.90 2.29 -13.18
CA GLU A 234 -18.41 1.01 -13.64
C GLU A 234 -17.03 0.73 -13.05
N ILE A 235 -16.82 -0.49 -12.54
CA ILE A 235 -15.53 -0.96 -12.03
C ILE A 235 -15.02 -2.04 -12.97
N THR A 236 -13.89 -1.79 -13.61
CA THR A 236 -13.16 -2.77 -14.42
C THR A 236 -12.00 -3.36 -13.63
N ILE A 237 -11.90 -4.69 -13.57
CA ILE A 237 -10.85 -5.42 -12.85
C ILE A 237 -10.08 -6.31 -13.82
N ASP A 238 -8.76 -6.13 -13.91
CA ASP A 238 -7.87 -7.01 -14.65
C ASP A 238 -7.66 -8.33 -13.90
N LEU A 239 -8.15 -9.44 -14.49
CA LEU A 239 -7.97 -10.76 -13.91
C LEU A 239 -6.51 -11.22 -13.93
N GLY A 240 -5.62 -10.57 -14.68
CA GLY A 240 -4.19 -10.89 -14.68
C GLY A 240 -3.85 -12.23 -15.33
N ASP A 241 -4.81 -12.88 -15.99
CA ASP A 241 -4.64 -14.17 -16.68
C ASP A 241 -3.91 -14.02 -18.03
N SER A 242 -3.53 -15.13 -18.66
CA SER A 242 -2.85 -15.09 -19.96
C SER A 242 -3.73 -14.59 -21.12
N ASN A 243 -5.05 -14.59 -20.96
CA ASN A 243 -6.03 -14.24 -21.98
C ASN A 243 -6.35 -12.74 -22.02
N TRP A 244 -5.85 -11.99 -21.03
CA TRP A 244 -6.19 -10.57 -20.84
C TRP A 244 -7.68 -10.37 -20.59
N SER A 245 -8.27 -11.28 -19.81
CA SER A 245 -9.64 -11.16 -19.35
C SER A 245 -9.78 -10.01 -18.35
N GLN A 246 -10.92 -9.32 -18.41
CA GLN A 246 -11.35 -8.32 -17.45
C GLN A 246 -12.73 -8.67 -16.90
N LEU A 247 -12.99 -8.25 -15.67
CA LEU A 247 -14.33 -8.19 -15.09
C LEU A 247 -14.84 -6.77 -15.17
N THR A 248 -16.09 -6.61 -15.59
CA THR A 248 -16.81 -5.33 -15.52
C THR A 248 -17.93 -5.48 -14.51
N VAL A 249 -17.89 -4.71 -13.43
CA VAL A 249 -18.84 -4.72 -12.31
C VAL A 249 -19.63 -3.42 -12.32
N THR A 250 -20.95 -3.52 -12.25
CA THR A 250 -21.88 -2.39 -12.10
C THR A 250 -22.86 -2.66 -10.97
N SER A 251 -23.78 -1.73 -10.73
CA SER A 251 -24.91 -2.00 -9.82
C SER A 251 -25.78 -3.16 -10.30
N ASP A 252 -25.80 -3.54 -11.58
CA ASP A 252 -26.70 -4.61 -12.06
C ASP A 252 -26.11 -6.02 -11.96
N GLY A 253 -24.78 -6.14 -11.87
CA GLY A 253 -24.08 -7.40 -11.83
C GLY A 253 -22.63 -7.27 -12.30
N TYR A 254 -22.01 -8.39 -12.65
CA TYR A 254 -20.69 -8.38 -13.28
C TYR A 254 -20.60 -9.38 -14.44
N LYS A 255 -19.68 -9.10 -15.38
CA LYS A 255 -19.38 -9.97 -16.52
C LYS A 255 -17.88 -10.10 -16.75
N THR A 256 -17.43 -11.28 -17.13
CA THR A 256 -16.05 -11.51 -17.61
C THR A 256 -16.01 -11.37 -19.13
N GLU A 257 -15.07 -10.60 -19.66
CA GLU A 257 -14.85 -10.45 -21.10
C GLU A 257 -13.36 -10.31 -21.42
N GLN A 258 -12.97 -10.60 -22.65
CA GLN A 258 -11.60 -10.36 -23.09
C GLN A 258 -11.40 -8.85 -23.37
N GLN A 259 -10.28 -8.29 -22.93
CA GLN A 259 -9.92 -6.91 -23.26
C GLN A 259 -9.79 -6.73 -24.78
N SER A 260 -10.62 -5.84 -25.34
CA SER A 260 -10.55 -5.42 -26.75
C SER A 260 -9.65 -4.20 -26.95
N VAL A 261 -9.37 -3.45 -25.87
CA VAL A 261 -8.52 -2.25 -25.86
C VAL A 261 -7.59 -2.26 -24.65
N PRO A 262 -6.41 -1.62 -24.74
CA PRO A 262 -5.49 -1.49 -23.62
C PRO A 262 -6.09 -0.59 -22.52
N LEU A 263 -6.45 -1.19 -21.38
CA LEU A 263 -6.87 -0.46 -20.18
C LEU A 263 -5.86 -0.56 -19.03
N PHE A 264 -5.03 -1.60 -19.03
CA PHE A 264 -4.17 -1.92 -17.90
C PHE A 264 -2.69 -2.04 -18.27
N PHE A 265 -1.86 -1.60 -17.34
CA PHE A 265 -0.46 -1.98 -17.26
C PHE A 265 -0.30 -3.15 -16.29
N ARG A 266 0.44 -4.19 -16.70
CA ARG A 266 0.72 -5.36 -15.86
C ARG A 266 2.19 -5.39 -15.40
N PRO A 267 2.46 -5.05 -14.13
CA PRO A 267 3.75 -5.31 -13.49
C PRO A 267 4.12 -6.80 -13.52
N LYS A 268 5.41 -7.11 -13.58
CA LYS A 268 5.91 -8.50 -13.68
C LYS A 268 5.55 -9.40 -12.49
N HIS A 269 5.31 -8.81 -11.33
CA HIS A 269 4.94 -9.54 -10.11
C HIS A 269 3.46 -9.92 -10.08
N MET A 270 2.61 -9.32 -10.92
CA MET A 270 1.17 -9.57 -10.93
C MET A 270 0.89 -11.06 -11.18
N LYS A 271 0.01 -11.65 -10.37
CA LYS A 271 -0.57 -12.98 -10.58
C LYS A 271 -2.05 -12.86 -10.94
N ALA A 272 -2.59 -13.92 -11.53
CA ALA A 272 -4.01 -13.98 -11.85
C ALA A 272 -4.87 -13.99 -10.58
N LEU A 273 -5.98 -13.27 -10.64
CA LEU A 273 -7.15 -13.47 -9.78
C LEU A 273 -7.87 -14.76 -10.22
N PRO A 274 -8.60 -15.44 -9.32
CA PRO A 274 -9.41 -16.58 -9.72
C PRO A 274 -10.59 -16.12 -10.59
N GLU A 275 -11.08 -17.00 -11.47
CA GLU A 275 -12.38 -16.80 -12.11
C GLU A 275 -13.47 -16.78 -11.01
N PRO A 276 -14.35 -15.77 -10.96
CA PRO A 276 -15.30 -15.65 -9.86
C PRO A 276 -16.42 -16.70 -9.94
N MET A 277 -16.83 -17.21 -8.78
CA MET A 277 -18.00 -18.06 -8.63
C MET A 277 -19.05 -17.38 -7.75
N SER A 278 -20.18 -16.99 -8.33
CA SER A 278 -21.29 -16.32 -7.61
C SER A 278 -21.95 -17.20 -6.56
N GLY A 279 -22.70 -16.58 -5.64
CA GLY A 279 -23.52 -17.26 -4.65
C GLY A 279 -22.74 -17.79 -3.45
N GLY A 280 -21.53 -17.28 -3.23
CA GLY A 280 -20.76 -17.52 -2.00
C GLY A 280 -21.22 -16.63 -0.83
N ASP A 281 -20.67 -16.91 0.34
CA ASP A 281 -20.87 -16.09 1.55
C ASP A 281 -19.57 -15.32 1.86
N PRO A 282 -19.55 -13.98 1.86
CA PRO A 282 -18.34 -13.21 2.15
C PRO A 282 -17.81 -13.46 3.58
N PHE A 283 -18.66 -13.86 4.54
CA PHE A 283 -18.22 -14.16 5.90
C PHE A 283 -17.38 -15.44 6.00
N GLU A 284 -17.37 -16.28 4.96
CA GLU A 284 -16.48 -17.43 4.91
C GLU A 284 -15.00 -17.04 4.91
N LEU A 285 -14.67 -15.81 4.51
CA LEU A 285 -13.32 -15.27 4.60
C LEU A 285 -12.72 -15.47 6.00
N PHE A 286 -13.53 -15.33 7.05
CA PHE A 286 -13.12 -15.46 8.45
C PHE A 286 -12.82 -16.89 8.89
N LYS A 287 -13.00 -17.90 8.03
CA LYS A 287 -12.41 -19.25 8.24
C LYS A 287 -10.92 -19.28 7.92
N TYR A 288 -10.42 -18.30 7.15
CA TYR A 288 -9.05 -18.25 6.62
C TYR A 288 -8.22 -17.08 7.16
N ILE A 289 -8.85 -16.15 7.88
CA ILE A 289 -8.20 -15.03 8.57
C ILE A 289 -8.68 -14.94 10.02
N GLN A 290 -7.80 -14.51 10.93
CA GLN A 290 -8.10 -14.49 12.37
C GLN A 290 -8.70 -13.14 12.78
N VAL A 291 -10.01 -13.11 13.00
CA VAL A 291 -10.74 -11.92 13.45
C VAL A 291 -11.85 -12.35 14.42
N GLU A 292 -11.81 -11.84 15.65
CA GLU A 292 -12.74 -12.27 16.70
C GLU A 292 -13.97 -11.35 16.81
N SER A 293 -13.79 -10.03 16.74
CA SER A 293 -14.87 -9.05 16.88
C SER A 293 -15.74 -8.99 15.62
N GLU A 294 -17.06 -8.93 15.80
CA GLU A 294 -18.01 -8.74 14.70
C GLU A 294 -17.86 -7.34 14.06
N GLU A 295 -17.48 -6.34 14.85
CA GLU A 295 -17.15 -5.00 14.38
C GLU A 295 -15.93 -5.02 13.44
N ASP A 296 -14.85 -5.70 13.83
CA ASP A 296 -13.66 -5.84 12.99
C ASP A 296 -13.94 -6.64 11.71
N LYS A 297 -14.78 -7.68 11.79
CA LYS A 297 -15.23 -8.43 10.60
C LYS A 297 -15.94 -7.51 9.61
N LEU A 298 -16.86 -6.67 10.10
CA LEU A 298 -17.56 -5.71 9.25
C LEU A 298 -16.61 -4.70 8.61
N LEU A 299 -15.63 -4.18 9.36
CA LEU A 299 -14.61 -3.26 8.84
C LEU A 299 -13.71 -3.91 7.78
N ILE A 300 -13.33 -5.17 7.97
CA ILE A 300 -12.51 -5.92 7.01
C ILE A 300 -13.29 -6.21 5.73
N LEU A 301 -14.57 -6.60 5.83
CA LEU A 301 -15.41 -6.77 4.64
C LEU A 301 -15.58 -5.45 3.88
N ALA A 302 -15.81 -4.35 4.60
CA ALA A 302 -15.86 -3.03 4.00
C ALA A 302 -14.56 -2.68 3.26
N TRP A 303 -13.42 -2.89 3.92
CA TRP A 303 -12.11 -2.59 3.37
C TRP A 303 -11.74 -3.45 2.16
N VAL A 304 -11.89 -4.78 2.24
CA VAL A 304 -11.49 -5.67 1.14
C VAL A 304 -12.37 -5.49 -0.09
N THR A 305 -13.64 -5.13 0.11
CA THR A 305 -14.58 -4.84 -0.98
C THR A 305 -14.30 -3.45 -1.57
N SER A 306 -14.03 -2.44 -0.74
CA SER A 306 -13.67 -1.09 -1.22
C SER A 306 -12.33 -1.07 -1.96
N ALA A 307 -11.41 -1.97 -1.62
CA ALA A 307 -10.12 -2.10 -2.29
C ALA A 307 -10.22 -2.46 -3.79
N LEU A 308 -11.36 -3.00 -4.22
CA LEU A 308 -11.66 -3.26 -5.64
C LEU A 308 -12.17 -2.01 -6.39
N ASN A 309 -12.58 -0.96 -5.67
CA ASN A 309 -13.17 0.26 -6.23
C ASN A 309 -12.23 1.45 -6.06
N THR A 310 -11.62 1.92 -7.15
CA THR A 310 -10.65 3.02 -7.08
C THR A 310 -11.30 4.38 -6.77
N ASP A 311 -12.62 4.51 -6.89
CA ASP A 311 -13.38 5.72 -6.55
C ASP A 311 -13.64 5.87 -5.05
N VAL A 312 -13.35 4.84 -4.25
CA VAL A 312 -13.46 4.89 -2.78
C VAL A 312 -12.06 4.97 -2.16
N PRO A 313 -11.74 5.97 -1.32
CA PRO A 313 -10.45 6.05 -0.65
C PRO A 313 -10.48 5.02 0.46
N SER A 314 -9.76 3.93 0.29
CA SER A 314 -9.74 2.90 1.32
C SER A 314 -8.72 3.28 2.40
N PRO A 315 -9.09 3.29 3.69
CA PRO A 315 -8.16 3.52 4.79
C PRO A 315 -6.95 2.59 4.72
N ILE A 316 -5.85 2.94 5.36
CA ILE A 316 -4.71 2.05 5.54
C ILE A 316 -5.12 0.94 6.50
N LEU A 317 -5.13 -0.31 6.05
CA LEU A 317 -5.38 -1.45 6.93
C LEU A 317 -4.09 -1.82 7.66
N THR A 318 -4.04 -1.53 8.96
CA THR A 318 -2.89 -1.83 9.81
C THR A 318 -3.21 -3.04 10.68
N LEU A 319 -2.48 -4.13 10.48
CA LEU A 319 -2.59 -5.37 11.26
C LEU A 319 -1.48 -5.43 12.30
N THR A 320 -1.83 -5.24 13.56
CA THR A 320 -0.91 -5.24 14.70
C THR A 320 -0.96 -6.56 15.46
N GLY A 321 0.03 -6.83 16.29
CA GLY A 321 0.05 -7.99 17.19
C GLY A 321 1.39 -8.71 17.24
N THR A 322 1.57 -9.49 18.30
CA THR A 322 2.83 -10.19 18.58
C THR A 322 3.10 -11.33 17.59
N GLN A 323 4.30 -11.92 17.65
CA GLN A 323 4.63 -13.10 16.85
C GLN A 323 3.65 -14.25 17.14
N GLY A 324 3.20 -14.94 16.08
CA GLY A 324 2.22 -16.01 16.19
C GLY A 324 0.75 -15.54 16.15
N SER A 325 0.49 -14.28 15.81
CA SER A 325 -0.88 -13.75 15.59
C SER A 325 -1.46 -13.97 14.19
N ALA A 326 -0.70 -14.63 13.29
CA ALA A 326 -1.06 -14.84 11.89
C ALA A 326 -1.32 -13.56 11.04
N LYS A 327 -0.85 -12.39 11.49
CA LYS A 327 -0.97 -11.10 10.76
C LYS A 327 -0.42 -11.15 9.33
N THR A 328 0.72 -11.80 9.10
CA THR A 328 1.29 -12.00 7.75
C THR A 328 0.37 -12.83 6.87
N THR A 329 -0.13 -13.96 7.38
CA THR A 329 -1.08 -14.81 6.65
C THR A 329 -2.34 -14.02 6.31
N MET A 330 -2.92 -13.31 7.26
CA MET A 330 -4.09 -12.46 7.01
C MET A 330 -3.82 -11.39 5.94
N SER A 331 -2.66 -10.72 6.00
CA SER A 331 -2.25 -9.72 5.01
C SER A 331 -2.21 -10.32 3.59
N GLN A 332 -1.58 -11.49 3.45
CA GLN A 332 -1.46 -12.20 2.18
C GLN A 332 -2.82 -12.67 1.66
N ARG A 333 -3.71 -13.17 2.51
CA ARG A 333 -5.05 -13.63 2.13
C ARG A 333 -5.92 -12.51 1.60
N LEU A 334 -5.92 -11.36 2.27
CA LEU A 334 -6.65 -10.17 1.81
C LEU A 334 -6.09 -9.65 0.49
N ARG A 335 -4.76 -9.64 0.35
CA ARG A 335 -4.09 -9.27 -0.90
C ARG A 335 -4.39 -10.28 -2.03
N ASP A 336 -4.41 -11.57 -1.76
CA ASP A 336 -4.72 -12.62 -2.75
C ASP A 336 -6.16 -12.57 -3.29
N LEU A 337 -7.05 -11.78 -2.67
CA LEU A 337 -8.41 -11.54 -3.16
C LEU A 337 -8.54 -10.23 -3.96
N THR A 338 -7.49 -9.39 -3.97
CA THR A 338 -7.54 -8.03 -4.54
C THR A 338 -6.40 -7.78 -5.53
N ASP A 339 -5.14 -8.04 -5.16
CA ASP A 339 -3.97 -7.95 -6.04
C ASP A 339 -2.94 -9.08 -5.80
N PRO A 340 -3.23 -10.33 -6.23
CA PRO A 340 -2.31 -11.46 -6.13
C PRO A 340 -0.93 -11.15 -6.72
N SER A 341 0.13 -11.54 -6.01
CA SER A 341 1.50 -11.18 -6.38
C SER A 341 2.50 -12.35 -6.23
N LYS A 342 3.54 -12.35 -7.06
CA LYS A 342 4.76 -13.17 -6.89
C LYS A 342 5.59 -12.73 -5.69
N THR A 343 5.42 -11.48 -5.27
CA THR A 343 5.97 -10.89 -4.05
C THR A 343 4.79 -10.52 -3.14
N PRO A 344 4.27 -11.46 -2.31
CA PRO A 344 3.03 -11.27 -1.57
C PRO A 344 3.08 -10.18 -0.51
N VAL A 345 4.29 -9.86 -0.02
CA VAL A 345 4.57 -8.89 1.04
C VAL A 345 5.83 -8.10 0.66
N LEU A 346 5.90 -6.84 1.08
CA LEU A 346 6.92 -5.86 0.72
C LEU A 346 7.74 -5.48 1.97
N GLY A 347 9.06 -5.37 1.82
CA GLY A 347 9.97 -5.09 2.93
C GLY A 347 10.60 -3.69 2.84
N ASP A 348 11.75 -3.53 3.50
CA ASP A 348 12.46 -2.24 3.58
C ASP A 348 12.96 -1.73 2.22
N LEU A 349 13.36 -2.63 1.32
CA LEU A 349 13.86 -2.24 -0.01
C LEU A 349 12.76 -1.54 -0.81
N GLU A 350 11.56 -2.11 -0.85
CA GLU A 350 10.42 -1.51 -1.54
C GLU A 350 9.92 -0.23 -0.84
N ARG A 351 10.05 -0.17 0.50
CA ARG A 351 9.77 1.03 1.29
C ARG A 351 10.74 2.17 0.99
N SER A 352 12.00 1.89 0.65
CA SER A 352 12.94 2.94 0.24
C SER A 352 12.52 3.66 -1.05
N ASN A 353 11.62 3.06 -1.85
CA ASN A 353 11.09 3.59 -3.09
C ASN A 353 9.54 3.53 -3.13
N LEU A 354 8.88 4.06 -2.09
CA LEU A 354 7.41 4.07 -1.96
C LEU A 354 6.69 4.54 -3.21
N PHE A 355 7.25 5.54 -3.89
CA PHE A 355 6.68 6.10 -5.10
C PHE A 355 6.51 5.03 -6.20
N LEU A 356 7.58 4.32 -6.55
CA LEU A 356 7.54 3.26 -7.55
C LEU A 356 6.69 2.07 -7.07
N THR A 357 6.77 1.77 -5.77
CA THR A 357 5.96 0.74 -5.13
C THR A 357 4.47 1.01 -5.29
N PHE A 358 4.01 2.23 -5.06
CA PHE A 358 2.61 2.62 -5.26
C PHE A 358 2.21 2.67 -6.74
N GLN A 359 3.14 2.96 -7.65
CA GLN A 359 2.86 2.85 -9.07
C GLN A 359 2.62 1.39 -9.49
N HIS A 360 3.46 0.47 -9.02
CA HIS A 360 3.46 -0.93 -9.45
C HIS A 360 2.53 -1.85 -8.67
N HIS A 361 2.14 -1.53 -7.44
CA HIS A 361 1.21 -2.36 -6.69
C HIS A 361 -0.16 -1.69 -6.61
N ALA A 362 -1.21 -2.41 -7.01
CA ALA A 362 -2.58 -1.92 -6.87
C ALA A 362 -3.05 -2.00 -5.41
N VAL A 363 -2.66 -3.07 -4.71
CA VAL A 363 -2.80 -3.21 -3.26
C VAL A 363 -1.41 -3.55 -2.66
N PRO A 364 -0.58 -2.54 -2.37
CA PRO A 364 0.70 -2.75 -1.68
C PRO A 364 0.48 -3.30 -0.27
N CYS A 365 1.30 -4.28 0.12
CA CYS A 365 1.21 -4.96 1.40
C CYS A 365 2.58 -4.97 2.07
N PHE A 366 2.80 -4.11 3.05
CA PHE A 366 4.08 -3.98 3.75
C PHE A 366 4.12 -4.86 4.99
N GLU A 367 5.21 -5.60 5.15
CA GLU A 367 5.40 -6.53 6.26
C GLU A 367 6.48 -6.05 7.23
N ASN A 368 6.27 -6.37 8.52
CA ASN A 368 7.21 -6.10 9.61
C ASN A 368 7.62 -4.64 9.71
N VAL A 369 6.66 -3.73 9.46
CA VAL A 369 6.90 -2.30 9.57
C VAL A 369 6.90 -1.90 11.04
N ALA A 370 8.07 -1.56 11.57
CA ALA A 370 8.19 -1.15 12.97
C ALA A 370 7.82 0.33 13.18
N LYS A 371 8.34 1.23 12.34
CA LYS A 371 8.16 2.68 12.46
C LYS A 371 8.21 3.36 11.10
N PHE A 372 7.48 4.46 10.98
CA PHE A 372 7.59 5.41 9.90
C PHE A 372 8.31 6.69 10.32
N SER A 373 9.17 7.17 9.44
CA SER A 373 9.56 8.58 9.41
C SER A 373 8.36 9.45 9.06
N ARG A 374 8.46 10.76 9.36
CA ARG A 374 7.42 11.73 9.00
C ARG A 374 7.11 11.72 7.50
N SER A 375 8.15 11.66 6.66
CA SER A 375 7.99 11.64 5.20
C SER A 375 7.32 10.36 4.70
N GLU A 376 7.56 9.22 5.33
CA GLU A 376 6.88 7.97 4.93
C GLU A 376 5.40 8.06 5.28
N ALA A 377 5.06 8.41 6.53
CA ALA A 377 3.66 8.57 6.95
C ALA A 377 2.88 9.53 6.03
N ASP A 378 3.47 10.67 5.65
CA ASP A 378 2.86 11.61 4.72
C ASP A 378 2.64 10.99 3.32
N MET A 379 3.57 10.18 2.84
CA MET A 379 3.48 9.50 1.55
C MET A 379 2.39 8.42 1.54
N PHE A 380 2.28 7.63 2.61
CA PHE A 380 1.19 6.67 2.80
C PHE A 380 -0.18 7.37 2.84
N CYS A 381 -0.31 8.47 3.59
CA CYS A 381 -1.55 9.26 3.63
C CYS A 381 -1.94 9.81 2.25
N ARG A 382 -0.98 10.33 1.47
CA ARG A 382 -1.24 10.84 0.11
C ARG A 382 -1.67 9.74 -0.85
N ALA A 383 -1.04 8.57 -0.75
CA ALA A 383 -1.33 7.42 -1.58
C ALA A 383 -2.76 6.89 -1.39
N VAL A 384 -3.35 7.06 -0.20
CA VAL A 384 -4.74 6.67 0.08
C VAL A 384 -5.75 7.68 -0.48
N THR A 385 -5.43 8.98 -0.40
CA THR A 385 -6.37 10.03 -0.81
C THR A 385 -6.34 10.32 -2.31
N GLY A 386 -5.34 9.84 -3.05
CA GLY A 386 -5.20 10.17 -4.47
C GLY A 386 -4.51 11.51 -4.74
N ASN A 387 -3.89 12.12 -3.72
CA ASN A 387 -3.19 13.39 -3.92
C ASN A 387 -1.88 13.12 -4.69
N GLY A 388 -1.77 13.70 -5.89
CA GLY A 388 -0.64 13.51 -6.78
C GLY A 388 0.72 13.77 -6.10
N VAL A 389 1.68 12.91 -6.41
CA VAL A 389 3.08 13.04 -6.01
C VAL A 389 3.86 13.54 -7.22
N GLU A 390 4.41 14.74 -7.13
CA GLU A 390 5.26 15.32 -8.17
C GLU A 390 6.73 14.92 -7.94
N ARG A 391 7.37 14.31 -8.94
CA ARG A 391 8.82 14.06 -8.91
C ARG A 391 9.45 14.30 -10.29
N ARG A 392 10.71 14.72 -10.28
CA ARG A 392 11.56 14.74 -11.47
C ARG A 392 11.89 13.30 -11.87
N LYS A 393 11.82 12.98 -13.16
CA LYS A 393 12.20 11.67 -13.67
C LYS A 393 13.65 11.36 -13.29
N LEU A 394 13.88 10.25 -12.59
CA LEU A 394 15.25 9.78 -12.31
C LEU A 394 15.90 9.37 -13.64
N PHE A 395 17.08 9.92 -13.92
CA PHE A 395 17.98 9.62 -15.05
C PHE A 395 17.67 10.19 -16.45
N THR A 396 16.79 11.19 -16.61
CA THR A 396 16.72 11.98 -17.87
C THR A 396 16.38 13.44 -17.58
N ASN A 397 16.98 14.36 -18.34
CA ASN A 397 16.94 15.82 -18.14
C ASN A 397 15.52 16.38 -17.94
N SER A 398 15.42 17.36 -17.04
CA SER A 398 14.42 18.44 -16.93
C SER A 398 12.91 18.14 -16.87
N ASP A 399 12.46 16.92 -17.17
CA ASP A 399 11.02 16.61 -17.22
C ASP A 399 10.50 16.20 -15.83
N GLN A 400 9.65 17.03 -15.26
CA GLN A 400 8.82 16.68 -14.11
C GLN A 400 7.67 15.80 -14.59
N VAL A 401 7.55 14.60 -14.01
CA VAL A 401 6.41 13.72 -14.26
C VAL A 401 5.53 13.78 -13.03
N LEU A 402 4.28 14.21 -13.21
CA LEU A 402 3.27 14.14 -12.17
C LEU A 402 2.72 12.71 -12.14
N PHE A 403 2.68 12.13 -10.96
CA PHE A 403 2.11 10.82 -10.75
C PHE A 403 0.96 10.94 -9.77
N SER A 404 -0.24 10.54 -10.21
CA SER A 404 -1.40 10.42 -9.34
C SER A 404 -1.70 8.95 -9.14
N PHE A 405 -1.85 8.54 -7.89
CA PHE A 405 -2.30 7.19 -7.55
C PHE A 405 -3.14 7.23 -6.29
N ARG A 406 -4.13 6.33 -6.25
CA ARG A 406 -4.93 6.01 -5.09
C ARG A 406 -4.82 4.52 -4.80
N ARG A 407 -4.42 4.15 -3.59
CA ARG A 407 -4.10 2.77 -3.21
C ARG A 407 -4.78 2.38 -1.90
N PRO A 408 -5.56 1.28 -1.87
CA PRO A 408 -5.76 0.54 -0.64
C PRO A 408 -4.42 -0.05 -0.20
N ILE A 409 -4.06 0.10 1.07
CA ILE A 409 -2.75 -0.31 1.59
C ILE A 409 -2.94 -1.25 2.76
N ILE A 410 -2.16 -2.34 2.79
CA ILE A 410 -2.03 -3.22 3.96
C ILE A 410 -0.66 -2.97 4.58
N ILE A 411 -0.62 -2.80 5.90
CA ILE A 411 0.60 -2.77 6.70
C ILE A 411 0.44 -3.81 7.80
N ASN A 412 1.48 -4.56 8.10
CA ASN A 412 1.54 -5.33 9.33
C ASN A 412 2.81 -5.03 10.14
N GLY A 413 2.70 -5.19 11.45
CA GLY A 413 3.74 -4.89 12.41
C GLY A 413 3.42 -5.47 13.79
N ILE A 414 4.33 -5.28 14.75
CA ILE A 414 3.99 -5.56 16.16
C ILE A 414 3.01 -4.47 16.64
N ASP A 415 3.34 -3.22 16.36
CA ASP A 415 2.57 -2.03 16.70
C ASP A 415 2.24 -1.22 15.44
N THR A 416 1.41 -0.19 15.59
CA THR A 416 1.12 0.76 14.53
C THR A 416 2.37 1.60 14.23
N PRO A 417 2.79 1.75 12.96
CA PRO A 417 4.09 2.35 12.62
C PRO A 417 4.16 3.86 12.84
N SER A 418 3.04 4.53 13.10
CA SER A 418 2.98 5.96 13.44
C SER A 418 1.80 6.23 14.37
N THR A 419 2.04 7.02 15.42
CA THR A 419 1.01 7.49 16.37
C THR A 419 0.49 8.89 16.02
N ARG A 420 0.87 9.45 14.87
CA ARG A 420 0.40 10.77 14.43
C ARG A 420 -1.09 10.71 14.11
N SER A 421 -1.85 11.67 14.64
CA SER A 421 -3.31 11.75 14.40
C SER A 421 -3.67 11.74 12.93
N ASP A 422 -2.93 12.48 12.09
CA ASP A 422 -3.21 12.52 10.66
C ASP A 422 -3.00 11.17 9.94
N PHE A 423 -2.12 10.31 10.44
CA PHE A 423 -1.96 8.95 9.94
C PHE A 423 -3.06 8.04 10.48
N LEU A 424 -3.30 8.06 11.79
CA LEU A 424 -4.30 7.23 12.47
C LEU A 424 -5.73 7.49 11.97
N ASP A 425 -6.10 8.75 11.74
CA ASP A 425 -7.42 9.13 11.19
C ASP A 425 -7.70 8.50 9.81
N ARG A 426 -6.67 8.01 9.12
CA ARG A 426 -6.75 7.33 7.83
C ARG A 426 -6.48 5.83 7.93
N CYS A 427 -6.45 5.27 9.13
CA CYS A 427 -6.20 3.85 9.37
C CYS A 427 -7.45 3.13 9.85
N ILE A 428 -7.52 1.84 9.50
CA ILE A 428 -8.25 0.84 10.28
C ILE A 428 -7.18 -0.02 10.94
N VAL A 429 -7.15 -0.04 12.27
CA VAL A 429 -6.19 -0.86 13.04
C VAL A 429 -6.91 -2.11 13.53
N ILE A 430 -6.41 -3.28 13.15
CA ILE A 430 -6.93 -4.58 13.61
C ILE A 430 -5.88 -5.25 14.49
N ASN A 431 -6.23 -5.43 15.76
CA ASN A 431 -5.39 -6.10 16.75
C ASN A 431 -5.47 -7.62 16.60
N CYS A 432 -4.49 -8.23 15.92
CA CYS A 432 -4.42 -9.67 15.76
C CYS A 432 -3.93 -10.35 17.05
N ARG A 433 -4.80 -11.14 17.67
CA ARG A 433 -4.45 -11.95 18.85
C ARG A 433 -3.60 -13.15 18.48
N ARG A 434 -2.75 -13.61 19.41
CA ARG A 434 -1.98 -14.84 19.25
C ARG A 434 -2.90 -16.03 18.99
N VAL A 435 -2.59 -16.82 17.96
CA VAL A 435 -3.36 -18.01 17.62
C VAL A 435 -3.20 -19.05 18.72
N LYS A 436 -4.33 -19.62 19.18
CA LYS A 436 -4.36 -20.64 20.25
C LYS A 436 -3.95 -22.03 19.78
N SER A 437 -4.23 -22.36 18.52
CA SER A 437 -3.94 -23.67 17.91
C SER A 437 -3.36 -23.49 16.52
N PHE A 438 -2.19 -24.06 16.28
CA PHE A 438 -1.52 -23.99 14.99
C PHE A 438 -1.94 -25.16 14.11
N ARG A 439 -2.50 -24.86 12.94
CA ARG A 439 -2.68 -25.83 11.85
C ARG A 439 -1.52 -25.74 10.87
N PRO A 440 -1.14 -26.83 10.17
CA PRO A 440 -0.15 -26.77 9.12
C PRO A 440 -0.54 -25.75 8.04
N ILE A 441 0.35 -24.79 7.75
CA ILE A 441 0.06 -23.70 6.81
C ILE A 441 -0.29 -24.22 5.40
N LYS A 442 0.34 -25.32 4.98
CA LYS A 442 0.11 -25.97 3.68
C LYS A 442 -1.34 -26.44 3.52
N GLU A 443 -1.96 -26.97 4.58
CA GLU A 443 -3.35 -27.41 4.53
C GLU A 443 -4.29 -26.21 4.42
N LEU A 444 -4.07 -25.19 5.25
CA LEU A 444 -4.82 -23.93 5.20
C LEU A 444 -4.69 -23.24 3.84
N ASP A 445 -3.50 -23.25 3.24
CA ASP A 445 -3.25 -22.77 1.89
C ASP A 445 -4.07 -23.53 0.88
N GLN A 446 -4.07 -24.86 0.91
CA GLN A 446 -4.86 -25.66 -0.02
C GLN A 446 -6.36 -25.43 0.13
N GLU A 447 -6.87 -25.36 1.36
CA GLU A 447 -8.28 -25.06 1.64
C GLU A 447 -8.65 -23.66 1.12
N PHE A 448 -7.82 -22.65 1.39
CA PHE A 448 -8.04 -21.29 0.90
C PHE A 448 -8.00 -21.24 -0.63
N GLN A 449 -6.99 -21.83 -1.28
CA GLN A 449 -6.90 -21.82 -2.75
C GLN A 449 -8.13 -22.46 -3.41
N LYS A 450 -8.72 -23.51 -2.81
CA LYS A 450 -9.99 -24.09 -3.28
C LYS A 450 -11.19 -23.16 -3.05
N ALA A 451 -11.20 -22.40 -1.97
CA ALA A 451 -12.28 -21.46 -1.65
C ALA A 451 -12.18 -20.12 -2.40
N ARG A 452 -10.99 -19.72 -2.86
CA ARG A 452 -10.72 -18.42 -3.50
C ARG A 452 -11.70 -18.03 -4.61
N PRO A 453 -12.05 -18.89 -5.59
CA PRO A 453 -13.04 -18.54 -6.62
C PRO A 453 -14.40 -18.12 -6.04
N ARG A 454 -14.89 -18.86 -5.04
CA ARG A 454 -16.17 -18.59 -4.38
C ARG A 454 -16.10 -17.40 -3.42
N LEU A 455 -14.97 -17.21 -2.73
CA LEU A 455 -14.75 -16.01 -1.91
C LEU A 455 -14.67 -14.75 -2.77
N PHE A 456 -13.94 -14.80 -3.89
CA PHE A 456 -13.84 -13.67 -4.80
C PHE A 456 -15.20 -13.35 -5.43
N GLY A 457 -15.94 -14.36 -5.89
CA GLY A 457 -17.31 -14.16 -6.36
C GLY A 457 -18.25 -13.58 -5.29
N ALA A 458 -18.16 -14.04 -4.04
CA ALA A 458 -18.93 -13.47 -2.93
C ALA A 458 -18.61 -11.99 -2.65
N LEU A 459 -17.33 -11.59 -2.78
CA LEU A 459 -16.93 -10.19 -2.66
C LEU A 459 -17.45 -9.34 -3.83
N LEU A 460 -17.50 -9.89 -5.04
CA LEU A 460 -18.09 -9.22 -6.19
C LEU A 460 -19.62 -9.09 -6.06
N ASP A 461 -20.31 -10.14 -5.61
CA ASP A 461 -21.74 -10.09 -5.31
C ASP A 461 -22.03 -9.02 -4.25
N LEU A 462 -21.21 -8.96 -3.18
CA LEU A 462 -21.31 -7.91 -2.17
C LEU A 462 -21.01 -6.52 -2.73
N LEU A 463 -20.03 -6.38 -3.63
CA LEU A 463 -19.72 -5.11 -4.30
C LEU A 463 -20.89 -4.64 -5.15
N VAL A 464 -21.49 -5.51 -5.97
CA VAL A 464 -22.70 -5.21 -6.77
C VAL A 464 -23.83 -4.71 -5.87
N MET A 465 -24.11 -5.45 -4.79
CA MET A 465 -25.17 -5.07 -3.83
C MET A 465 -24.84 -3.74 -3.13
N THR A 466 -23.59 -3.51 -2.78
CA THR A 466 -23.13 -2.25 -2.16
C THR A 466 -23.32 -1.08 -3.12
N LEU A 467 -22.95 -1.22 -4.40
CA LEU A 467 -23.15 -0.19 -5.42
C LEU A 467 -24.63 0.17 -5.60
N LYS A 468 -25.54 -0.81 -5.53
CA LYS A 468 -26.99 -0.54 -5.52
C LYS A 468 -27.40 0.31 -4.31
N GLN A 469 -26.88 -0.01 -3.12
CA GLN A 469 -27.22 0.67 -1.88
C GLN A 469 -26.64 2.09 -1.76
N MET A 470 -25.54 2.38 -2.45
CA MET A 470 -24.90 3.71 -2.43
C MET A 470 -25.78 4.83 -2.96
N ALA A 471 -26.78 4.54 -3.79
CA ALA A 471 -27.73 5.54 -4.27
C ALA A 471 -28.77 5.95 -3.20
N GLU A 472 -29.06 5.06 -2.26
CA GLU A 472 -30.10 5.24 -1.24
C GLU A 472 -29.51 5.60 0.13
N THR A 473 -28.26 5.21 0.37
CA THR A 473 -27.56 5.45 1.63
C THR A 473 -27.13 6.93 1.72
N PRO A 474 -27.48 7.66 2.80
CA PRO A 474 -27.03 9.02 2.95
C PRO A 474 -25.52 9.13 3.13
N SER A 475 -24.91 10.09 2.42
CA SER A 475 -23.56 10.54 2.75
C SER A 475 -23.61 11.40 4.02
N SER A 476 -22.87 11.01 5.06
CA SER A 476 -22.65 11.80 6.27
C SER A 476 -21.15 12.10 6.39
N GLY A 477 -20.84 13.40 6.58
CA GLY A 477 -19.48 13.94 6.68
C GLY A 477 -18.84 13.85 8.07
N GLU A 478 -19.34 12.98 8.95
CA GLU A 478 -18.84 12.83 10.32
C GLU A 478 -17.44 12.21 10.42
N PHE A 479 -17.03 11.44 9.41
CA PHE A 479 -15.74 10.73 9.40
C PHE A 479 -14.73 11.42 8.50
N ARG A 480 -13.45 11.42 8.91
CA ARG A 480 -12.35 11.93 8.10
C ARG A 480 -12.29 11.30 6.71
N MET A 481 -12.61 10.01 6.63
CA MET A 481 -12.73 9.25 5.40
C MET A 481 -14.21 9.07 5.02
N ALA A 482 -14.89 10.18 4.71
CA ALA A 482 -16.33 10.21 4.48
C ALA A 482 -16.80 9.27 3.35
N ASP A 483 -16.07 9.22 2.24
CA ASP A 483 -16.41 8.33 1.10
C ASP A 483 -16.33 6.85 1.50
N PHE A 484 -15.32 6.48 2.29
CA PHE A 484 -15.22 5.12 2.83
C PHE A 484 -16.35 4.82 3.82
N ALA A 485 -16.70 5.77 4.69
CA ALA A 485 -17.80 5.60 5.60
C ALA A 485 -19.14 5.44 4.87
N HIS A 486 -19.37 6.21 3.81
CA HIS A 486 -20.53 6.05 2.94
C HIS A 486 -20.56 4.67 2.27
N PHE A 487 -19.43 4.21 1.73
CA PHE A 487 -19.29 2.86 1.18
C PHE A 487 -19.58 1.77 2.24
N GLY A 488 -19.01 1.91 3.43
CA GLY A 488 -19.18 0.97 4.54
C GLY A 488 -20.62 0.88 5.06
N ARG A 489 -21.33 2.01 5.15
CA ARG A 489 -22.77 2.05 5.46
C ARG A 489 -23.60 1.33 4.40
N SER A 490 -23.30 1.59 3.12
CA SER A 490 -23.97 0.96 1.99
C SER A 490 -23.73 -0.55 1.97
N LEU A 491 -22.52 -0.97 2.33
CA LEU A 491 -22.14 -2.37 2.45
C LEU A 491 -22.83 -3.04 3.64
N ALA A 492 -22.96 -2.35 4.78
CA ALA A 492 -23.76 -2.85 5.90
C ALA A 492 -25.22 -3.06 5.50
N ALA A 493 -25.83 -2.08 4.81
CA ALA A 493 -27.18 -2.21 4.26
C ALA A 493 -27.30 -3.40 3.31
N ALA A 494 -26.32 -3.60 2.42
CA ALA A 494 -26.26 -4.76 1.52
C ALA A 494 -26.20 -6.10 2.28
N LEU A 495 -25.56 -6.15 3.44
CA LEU A 495 -25.52 -7.31 4.33
C LEU A 495 -26.79 -7.47 5.20
N GLY A 496 -27.82 -6.64 5.00
CA GLY A 496 -29.02 -6.62 5.83
C GLY A 496 -28.80 -6.08 7.25
N LYS A 497 -27.70 -5.35 7.47
CA LYS A 497 -27.37 -4.65 8.72
C LYS A 497 -27.78 -3.19 8.62
N SER A 498 -27.95 -2.51 9.75
CA SER A 498 -28.23 -1.07 9.73
C SER A 498 -26.94 -0.28 9.42
N PRO A 499 -27.02 0.85 8.70
CA PRO A 499 -25.88 1.74 8.48
C PRO A 499 -25.16 2.14 9.77
N GLU A 500 -25.90 2.33 10.86
CA GLU A 500 -25.38 2.71 12.18
C GLU A 500 -24.48 1.62 12.79
N GLN A 501 -24.65 0.35 12.41
CA GLN A 501 -23.77 -0.72 12.86
C GLN A 501 -22.36 -0.54 12.30
N PHE A 502 -22.23 -0.09 11.04
CA PHE A 502 -20.93 0.26 10.48
C PHE A 502 -20.33 1.46 11.21
N ASP A 503 -21.10 2.52 11.40
CA ASP A 503 -20.62 3.73 12.07
C ASP A 503 -20.17 3.44 13.51
N LYS A 504 -20.89 2.57 14.23
CA LYS A 504 -20.50 2.12 15.57
C LYS A 504 -19.17 1.36 15.53
N ALA A 505 -19.01 0.41 14.61
CA ALA A 505 -17.78 -0.34 14.44
C ALA A 505 -16.61 0.60 14.10
N TYR A 506 -16.81 1.55 13.19
CA TYR A 506 -15.75 2.45 12.75
C TYR A 506 -15.36 3.46 13.83
N ARG A 507 -16.33 4.05 14.55
CA ARG A 507 -16.05 4.92 15.72
C ARG A 507 -15.31 4.16 16.83
N LEU A 508 -15.68 2.91 17.09
CA LEU A 508 -14.98 2.08 18.08
C LEU A 508 -13.52 1.85 17.67
N ASN A 509 -13.28 1.57 16.39
CA ASN A 509 -11.93 1.41 15.86
C ASN A 509 -11.09 2.68 16.04
N ILE A 510 -11.62 3.86 15.67
CA ILE A 510 -10.94 5.16 15.86
C ILE A 510 -10.62 5.41 17.34
N ARG A 511 -11.60 5.24 18.25
CA ARG A 511 -11.38 5.44 19.69
C ARG A 511 -10.31 4.53 20.28
N ASN A 512 -10.25 3.27 19.83
CA ASN A 512 -9.23 2.33 20.29
C ASN A 512 -7.84 2.77 19.82
N GLN A 513 -7.71 3.32 18.61
CA GLN A 513 -6.46 3.88 18.10
C GLN A 513 -5.99 5.08 18.92
N ASP A 514 -6.90 6.01 19.25
CA ASP A 514 -6.58 7.16 20.09
C ASP A 514 -6.06 6.68 21.45
N LYS A 515 -6.75 5.71 22.07
CA LYS A 515 -6.33 5.11 23.33
C LYS A 515 -4.93 4.47 23.25
N GLU A 516 -4.65 3.69 22.22
CA GLU A 516 -3.33 3.06 22.02
C GLU A 516 -2.22 4.10 21.75
N ALA A 517 -2.51 5.14 20.98
CA ALA A 517 -1.57 6.23 20.71
C ALA A 517 -1.23 7.03 21.97
N LEU A 518 -2.23 7.24 22.83
CA LEU A 518 -2.05 7.77 24.17
C LEU A 518 -1.16 6.83 25.02
N ASP A 519 -1.39 5.52 24.95
CA ASP A 519 -0.64 4.52 25.73
C ASP A 519 0.84 4.37 25.30
N ALA A 520 1.16 4.65 24.03
CA ALA A 520 2.50 4.50 23.46
C ALA A 520 3.43 5.72 23.65
N THR A 521 3.01 6.75 24.40
CA THR A 521 3.86 7.93 24.60
C THR A 521 4.99 7.69 25.60
N PRO A 522 6.18 8.32 25.46
CA PRO A 522 7.25 8.25 26.45
C PRO A 522 6.81 8.67 27.85
N MET A 523 5.84 9.58 27.95
CA MET A 523 5.20 9.97 29.19
C MET A 523 4.40 8.81 29.81
N THR A 524 3.61 8.08 29.02
CA THR A 524 2.87 6.91 29.50
C THR A 524 3.83 5.82 29.97
N ILE A 525 4.93 5.57 29.23
CA ILE A 525 5.98 4.64 29.66
C ILE A 525 6.59 5.11 31.01
N ALA A 526 6.92 6.39 31.13
CA ALA A 526 7.45 6.96 32.37
C ALA A 526 6.46 6.82 33.54
N LEU A 527 5.16 7.05 33.30
CA LEU A 527 4.10 6.87 34.28
C LEU A 527 3.93 5.40 34.69
N LYS A 528 4.04 4.46 33.74
CA LYS A 528 4.01 3.01 34.02
C LYS A 528 5.16 2.63 34.94
N VAL A 529 6.39 2.98 34.57
CA VAL A 529 7.58 2.72 35.39
C VAL A 529 7.45 3.39 36.76
N PHE A 530 6.99 4.64 36.82
CA PHE A 530 6.77 5.35 38.06
C PHE A 530 5.77 4.62 38.97
N ALA A 531 4.60 4.23 38.44
CA ALA A 531 3.55 3.55 39.19
C ALA A 531 4.01 2.20 39.78
N THR A 532 4.92 1.46 39.10
CA THR A 532 5.47 0.20 39.67
C THR A 532 6.20 0.40 41.01
N ARG A 533 6.69 1.61 41.30
CA ARG A 533 7.35 1.95 42.57
C ARG A 533 6.36 2.30 43.69
N HIS A 534 5.08 2.44 43.35
CA HIS A 534 4.01 2.89 44.22
C HIS A 534 2.86 1.87 44.23
N PRO A 535 2.96 0.81 45.05
CA PRO A 535 1.85 -0.13 45.20
C PRO A 535 0.63 0.53 45.83
N GLU A 536 -0.54 -0.06 45.67
CA GLU A 536 -1.79 0.41 46.28
C GLU A 536 -1.73 0.66 47.80
N THR A 537 -0.88 -0.08 48.52
CA THR A 537 -0.64 0.12 49.96
C THR A 537 0.20 1.37 50.28
N ARG A 538 0.90 1.93 49.30
CA ARG A 538 1.73 3.13 49.40
C ARG A 538 1.62 3.95 48.12
N PRO A 539 0.44 4.55 47.85
CA PRO A 539 0.23 5.34 46.65
C PRO A 539 1.07 6.62 46.72
N TRP A 540 1.58 7.05 45.57
CA TRP A 540 2.19 8.37 45.47
C TRP A 540 1.10 9.43 45.58
N LYS A 541 1.39 10.55 46.26
CA LYS A 541 0.48 11.69 46.39
C LYS A 541 1.28 12.98 46.30
N GLY A 542 0.88 13.88 45.42
CA GLY A 542 1.55 15.18 45.26
C GLY A 542 0.93 16.03 44.15
N SER A 543 1.41 17.24 44.00
CA SER A 543 1.03 18.15 42.92
C SER A 543 1.54 17.67 41.56
N ALA A 544 0.93 18.14 40.47
CA ALA A 544 1.45 17.87 39.13
C ALA A 544 2.90 18.35 38.93
N GLN A 545 3.32 19.42 39.62
CA GLN A 545 4.70 19.90 39.54
C GLN A 545 5.69 18.92 40.18
N GLU A 546 5.32 18.32 41.32
CA GLU A 546 6.13 17.29 41.99
C GLU A 546 6.18 16.01 41.15
N LEU A 547 5.03 15.56 40.63
CA LEU A 547 4.98 14.39 39.73
C LEU A 547 5.87 14.60 38.51
N LEU A 548 5.81 15.79 37.90
CA LEU A 548 6.64 16.09 36.73
C LEU A 548 8.13 16.03 37.04
N GLY A 549 8.55 16.58 38.20
CA GLY A 549 9.93 16.52 38.64
C GLY A 549 10.40 15.08 38.87
N GLU A 550 9.55 14.22 39.42
CA GLU A 550 9.86 12.81 39.64
C GLU A 550 9.92 11.99 38.33
N LEU A 551 9.03 12.26 37.39
CA LEU A 551 9.04 11.64 36.06
C LEU A 551 10.30 12.05 35.27
N GLN A 552 10.66 13.35 35.30
CA GLN A 552 11.89 13.85 34.66
C GLN A 552 13.16 13.28 35.31
N SER A 553 13.18 13.15 36.64
CA SER A 553 14.31 12.55 37.37
C SER A 553 14.44 11.05 37.09
N SER A 554 13.31 10.34 37.02
CA SER A 554 13.27 8.93 36.64
C SER A 554 13.73 8.71 35.20
N ALA A 555 13.31 9.55 34.26
CA ALA A 555 13.76 9.50 32.87
C ALA A 555 15.26 9.77 32.74
N LYS A 556 15.83 10.75 33.47
CA LYS A 556 17.29 10.99 33.53
C LYS A 556 18.06 9.78 34.05
N SER A 557 17.54 9.09 35.07
CA SER A 557 18.20 7.92 35.65
C SER A 557 18.22 6.69 34.74
N LEU A 558 17.33 6.63 33.74
CA LEU A 558 17.24 5.52 32.78
C LEU A 558 18.16 5.70 31.56
N GLY A 559 18.88 6.82 31.44
CA GLY A 559 19.90 7.04 30.40
C GLY A 559 19.36 7.27 28.98
N ASP A 560 18.04 7.40 28.80
CA ASP A 560 17.42 7.56 27.47
C ASP A 560 17.04 9.02 27.19
N SER A 561 17.90 9.72 26.46
CA SER A 561 17.78 11.14 26.10
C SER A 561 16.47 11.47 25.37
N ASN A 562 15.87 10.51 24.66
CA ASN A 562 14.65 10.71 23.88
C ASN A 562 13.38 10.76 24.75
N VAL A 563 13.38 10.13 25.93
CA VAL A 563 12.25 10.20 26.88
C VAL A 563 12.13 11.60 27.47
N LEU A 564 13.25 12.32 27.62
CA LEU A 564 13.30 13.67 28.21
C LEU A 564 12.78 14.77 27.28
N SER A 565 12.88 14.61 25.96
CA SER A 565 12.41 15.61 25.00
C SER A 565 10.88 15.63 24.86
N ASP A 566 10.24 14.50 25.13
CA ASP A 566 8.79 14.28 24.92
C ASP A 566 7.97 14.32 26.23
N LEU A 567 8.64 14.46 27.39
CA LEU A 567 7.98 14.68 28.68
C LEU A 567 7.38 16.10 28.78
N PRO A 568 6.37 16.28 29.64
CA PRO A 568 5.83 17.61 29.85
C PRO A 568 6.79 18.71 30.25
N LYS A 569 6.69 19.85 29.57
CA LYS A 569 7.46 21.05 29.88
C LYS A 569 6.85 21.88 31.01
N SER A 570 5.60 21.60 31.39
CA SER A 570 4.90 22.29 32.48
C SER A 570 3.93 21.36 33.22
N ALA A 571 3.71 21.64 34.51
CA ALA A 571 2.73 20.93 35.34
C ALA A 571 1.28 21.07 34.82
N ARG A 572 0.97 22.17 34.12
CA ARG A 572 -0.35 22.39 33.50
C ARG A 572 -0.57 21.41 32.35
N TRP A 573 0.42 21.26 31.47
CA TRP A 573 0.34 20.29 30.37
C TRP A 573 0.28 18.84 30.90
N LEU A 574 1.07 18.52 31.92
CA LEU A 574 0.98 17.22 32.61
C LEU A 574 -0.42 16.96 33.17
N SER A 575 -1.04 17.94 33.84
CA SER A 575 -2.37 17.77 34.43
C SER A 575 -3.47 17.50 33.41
N SER A 576 -3.43 18.19 32.26
CA SER A 576 -4.35 17.93 31.14
C SER A 576 -4.18 16.50 30.62
N ARG A 577 -2.92 16.12 30.38
CA ARG A 577 -2.59 14.82 29.79
C ARG A 577 -2.86 13.64 30.72
N LEU A 578 -2.71 13.82 32.04
CA LEU A 578 -3.11 12.82 33.03
C LEU A 578 -4.61 12.52 32.95
N GLY A 579 -5.45 13.54 32.74
CA GLY A 579 -6.90 13.36 32.58
C GLY A 579 -7.27 12.48 31.40
N GLU A 580 -6.60 12.66 30.27
CA GLU A 580 -6.79 11.84 29.05
C GLU A 580 -6.32 10.39 29.23
N LEU A 581 -5.30 10.17 30.09
CA LEU A 581 -4.66 8.86 30.27
C LEU A 581 -5.28 7.99 31.36
N VAL A 582 -6.16 8.52 32.21
CA VAL A 582 -6.71 7.79 33.37
C VAL A 582 -7.33 6.45 32.96
N THR A 583 -8.22 6.48 31.96
CA THR A 583 -8.95 5.27 31.52
C THR A 583 -8.03 4.27 30.82
N ALA A 584 -6.98 4.76 30.17
CA ALA A 584 -6.04 3.93 29.43
C ALA A 584 -5.07 3.18 30.35
N LEU A 585 -4.50 3.91 31.31
CA LEU A 585 -3.62 3.34 32.31
C LEU A 585 -4.34 2.43 33.32
N ALA A 586 -5.61 2.71 33.64
CA ALA A 586 -6.41 1.85 34.52
C ALA A 586 -6.56 0.42 33.97
N THR A 587 -6.68 0.25 32.65
CA THR A 587 -6.75 -1.08 32.04
C THR A 587 -5.47 -1.92 32.19
N GLU A 588 -4.35 -1.26 32.50
CA GLU A 588 -3.06 -1.92 32.80
C GLU A 588 -2.77 -1.98 34.31
N GLY A 589 -3.78 -1.73 35.15
CA GLY A 589 -3.65 -1.75 36.60
C GLY A 589 -3.02 -0.49 37.19
N ILE A 590 -2.84 0.59 36.42
CA ILE A 590 -2.28 1.85 36.93
C ILE A 590 -3.40 2.84 37.19
N ILE A 591 -3.57 3.20 38.45
CA ILE A 591 -4.63 4.08 38.90
C ILE A 591 -4.09 5.49 39.10
N ILE A 592 -4.81 6.46 38.55
CA ILE A 592 -4.52 7.90 38.67
C ILE A 592 -5.79 8.59 39.12
N ASP A 593 -5.84 9.02 40.38
CA ASP A 593 -6.98 9.73 40.97
C ASP A 593 -6.63 11.21 41.23
N ARG A 594 -7.61 12.10 41.14
CA ARG A 594 -7.45 13.47 41.66
C ARG A 594 -7.65 13.46 43.18
N LEU A 595 -6.82 14.20 43.90
CA LEU A 595 -7.00 14.44 45.33
C LEU A 595 -7.90 15.67 45.57
N PRO A 596 -8.61 15.72 46.71
CA PRO A 596 -9.43 16.87 47.09
C PRO A 596 -8.65 18.19 47.05
N ARG A 597 -9.34 19.26 46.67
CA ARG A 597 -8.74 20.60 46.53
C ARG A 597 -8.19 21.08 47.87
N THR A 598 -6.93 21.49 47.89
CA THR A 598 -6.31 22.20 49.02
C THR A 598 -6.16 23.69 48.70
N SER A 599 -5.80 24.51 49.70
CA SER A 599 -5.59 25.95 49.52
C SER A 599 -4.40 26.32 48.63
N VAL A 600 -3.51 25.36 48.32
CA VAL A 600 -2.24 25.63 47.62
C VAL A 600 -2.10 24.85 46.31
N SER A 601 -2.73 23.66 46.16
CA SER A 601 -2.73 22.92 44.89
C SER A 601 -3.84 21.88 44.77
N ARG A 602 -4.09 21.42 43.53
CA ARG A 602 -4.83 20.19 43.24
C ARG A 602 -3.81 19.04 43.13
N GLY A 603 -3.93 18.06 44.01
CA GLY A 603 -3.01 16.92 44.06
C GLY A 603 -3.48 15.77 43.19
N TRP A 604 -2.56 14.86 42.86
CA TRP A 604 -2.79 13.62 42.16
C TRP A 604 -2.37 12.46 43.05
N LYS A 605 -3.03 11.33 42.89
CA LYS A 605 -2.70 10.06 43.52
C LYS A 605 -2.40 9.05 42.42
N VAL A 606 -1.21 8.44 42.45
CA VAL A 606 -0.76 7.48 41.41
C VAL A 606 -0.29 6.19 42.06
N TYR A 607 -0.77 5.04 41.59
CA TYR A 607 -0.34 3.73 42.09
C TYR A 607 -0.61 2.59 41.11
N ILE A 608 0.06 1.46 41.31
CA ILE A 608 -0.26 0.19 40.63
C ILE A 608 -1.15 -0.69 41.52
N SER A 609 -2.25 -1.18 40.97
CA SER A 609 -3.11 -2.22 41.52
C SER A 609 -2.89 -3.53 40.77
N LYS A 610 -3.00 -4.65 41.49
CA LYS A 610 -2.90 -6.01 40.91
C LYS A 610 -4.24 -6.50 40.33
N GLU A 611 -5.29 -5.73 40.52
CA GLU A 611 -6.65 -6.05 40.10
C GLU A 611 -6.99 -5.24 38.84
N SER A 612 -7.57 -5.90 37.82
CA SER A 612 -7.91 -5.21 36.57
C SER A 612 -9.06 -4.21 36.79
N ASP A 613 -9.12 -3.13 36.01
CA ASP A 613 -10.17 -2.10 36.13
C ASP A 613 -11.60 -2.68 36.09
N LYS A 614 -11.81 -3.73 35.28
CA LYS A 614 -13.08 -4.44 35.18
C LYS A 614 -13.44 -5.18 36.47
N GLU A 615 -12.46 -5.76 37.15
CA GLU A 615 -12.65 -6.45 38.44
C GLU A 615 -12.82 -5.45 39.59
N ARG A 616 -12.06 -4.35 39.57
CA ARG A 616 -12.22 -3.23 40.50
C ARG A 616 -13.64 -2.65 40.43
N ARG A 617 -14.11 -2.28 39.24
CA ARG A 617 -15.46 -1.72 39.02
C ARG A 617 -16.57 -2.71 39.40
N ALA A 618 -16.35 -4.01 39.23
CA ALA A 618 -17.30 -5.05 39.63
C ALA A 618 -17.44 -5.19 41.16
N LYS A 619 -16.47 -4.73 41.94
CA LYS A 619 -16.48 -4.74 43.41
C LYS A 619 -16.96 -3.42 44.03
N MET A 620 -17.10 -2.37 43.23
CA MET A 620 -17.57 -1.06 43.69
C MET A 620 -19.07 -1.09 43.95
N THR A 621 -19.49 -0.42 45.01
CA THR A 621 -20.90 -0.17 45.30
C THR A 621 -21.52 0.78 44.26
N PRO A 622 -22.85 0.81 44.10
CA PRO A 622 -23.51 1.74 43.18
C PRO A 622 -23.12 3.22 43.41
N ASP A 623 -22.96 3.63 44.67
CA ASP A 623 -22.55 5.00 45.02
C ASP A 623 -21.08 5.28 44.67
N GLU A 624 -20.20 4.28 44.84
CA GLU A 624 -18.80 4.38 44.41
C GLU A 624 -18.65 4.41 42.89
N LEU A 625 -19.49 3.67 42.15
CA LEU A 625 -19.53 3.72 40.68
C LEU A 625 -20.01 5.08 40.18
N ILE A 626 -21.05 5.65 40.81
CA ILE A 626 -21.56 6.99 40.47
C ILE A 626 -20.49 8.05 40.76
N ASN A 627 -19.80 7.96 41.90
CA ASN A 627 -18.72 8.89 42.23
C ASN A 627 -17.50 8.74 41.29
N ASP A 628 -17.10 7.52 40.94
CA ASP A 628 -16.02 7.24 39.97
C ASP A 628 -16.38 7.81 38.58
N GLU A 629 -17.64 7.67 38.15
CA GLU A 629 -18.13 8.26 36.89
C GLU A 629 -18.21 9.80 36.93
N LEU A 630 -18.60 10.39 38.07
CA LEU A 630 -18.63 11.85 38.25
C LEU A 630 -17.22 12.44 38.29
N GLU A 631 -16.29 11.80 39.01
CA GLU A 631 -14.89 12.22 39.05
C GLU A 631 -14.23 12.13 37.68
N GLN A 632 -14.52 11.08 36.89
CA GLN A 632 -14.06 10.98 35.52
C GLN A 632 -14.70 12.01 34.58
N ARG A 633 -15.99 12.35 34.76
CA ARG A 633 -16.65 13.42 33.98
C ARG A 633 -16.06 14.80 34.25
N ASP A 634 -15.78 15.13 35.50
CA ASP A 634 -15.14 16.40 35.89
C ASP A 634 -13.69 16.50 35.38
N LEU A 635 -13.01 15.36 35.22
CA LEU A 635 -11.70 15.26 34.56
C LEU A 635 -11.76 15.63 33.07
N PHE A 636 -12.82 15.24 32.35
CA PHE A 636 -12.99 15.50 30.91
C PHE A 636 -13.52 16.92 30.60
N GLN A 637 -14.41 17.49 31.41
CA GLN A 637 -15.01 18.81 31.13
C GLN A 637 -14.04 20.00 31.30
N GLU A 638 -13.03 19.90 32.16
CA GLU A 638 -12.02 20.97 32.33
C GLU A 638 -10.90 20.93 31.26
N ALA A 639 -10.80 19.87 30.44
CA ALA A 639 -9.84 19.80 29.34
C ALA A 639 -10.28 20.62 28.10
N ASP A 640 -11.60 20.77 27.91
CA ASP A 640 -12.22 21.51 26.79
C ASP A 640 -12.73 22.92 27.19
N GLY A 641 -12.60 23.31 28.46
CA GLY A 641 -13.42 24.38 29.06
C GLY A 641 -12.76 25.73 29.36
N ASP A 642 -11.63 26.11 28.74
CA ASP A 642 -10.93 27.36 29.08
C ASP A 642 -10.57 28.25 27.86
N ASP A 643 -11.32 28.11 26.74
CA ASP A 643 -11.31 29.06 25.60
C ASP A 643 -12.62 29.88 25.57
N ALA A 644 -12.92 30.59 26.66
CA ALA A 644 -13.88 31.69 26.76
C ALA A 644 -13.67 32.31 28.17
N GLU A 645 -13.45 33.60 28.40
CA GLU A 645 -13.86 34.82 27.70
C GLU A 645 -13.19 36.05 28.41
N PRO A 646 -13.60 37.31 28.18
CA PRO A 646 -12.83 38.37 27.50
C PRO A 646 -12.18 39.42 28.43
N SER A 647 -11.06 39.99 27.96
CA SER A 647 -10.73 41.44 28.02
C SER A 647 -9.39 41.71 27.34
#